data_AF-A0A521DN08-F1
#
_entry.id   AF-A0A521DN08-F1
#
_cell.length_a   1.000
_cell.length_b   1.000
_cell.length_c   1.000
_cell.angle_alpha   90.00
_cell.angle_beta   90.00
_cell.angle_gamma   90.00
#
_symmetry.space_group_name_H-M   'P 1'
#
loop_
_entity.id
_entity.type
_entity.pdbx_description
1 polymer ?
#
loop_
_entity_poly.entity_id
_entity_poly.type
_entity_poly.pdbx_seq_one_letter_code
_entity_poly.pdbx_strand_id
1 'polypeptide(L)'
;MSQIVKPDESDSARCPHFDEVDEETLRRLFSKVAAVRSEDYDLFQFTHRPMEVFRGTAAGGETWGEDRIYQEFSENRVGNFAVVIEGEVGTGKSELCAYLSHQLRLDGRPMLHIDKDDDLMSILSERIPEFYQEQFGEELSGASEFKRLRDDIVDIPQTVADNATSGATLTLRRQGYDVAPDGEQTDKIRDYIAEKLNRLVERGEYAQKIQFIGENEYRQRDELKIFNEDIGVSEAVKAFNNALWQVIRENYDTSSLGDVLDQVGQQFEDTRPVIVFEDFSIAAMEAERLRKYMERDKSADNWDFIVAGTRDSTEVLHTRTAEDRFEFFQTNEQDSNTVLFLNEDSAVDFVRPYLGYIKSHDGSVQYDRDTDDGTFNLKEAPEGSICADCGFCEESFRDLFPFNQTFLRRIYAGFDESQQSPREFIMTIFEVLQDYHEGFIQAPSSADVLRSFKNSVSVADAVYEDAEEYADLAKWYGRERGDHIVVSRKFIDAFGFKTSDLPSEIIVDDYDVEIASTGNTPETEACPNCGAEAWINNSDETRTCSKCGYSTGGTMGPSPTEQEIERQKGQIDSWIEDPERYIETDEFIKRALRDLLEEITDDFRLIEGTSLRYMLSSQKSPFVYPDSNHAPDPDQIILERDDFRRSDLRRLVEFGVRRDMDPRSADYSAQLEAAGTQLTGYAEEWRDKIIETQLNSDSVFYKRHARYDFTDFLLATYSTLTLLDDPWHEVTAERLNERYQSDDELTVDRQLLSGLEEVLGHEEIKTVKKAMEDAKYVEDVLGSLLGVSASTLDVPEVRDRLEQNPPFEVLGMLGRQYIGNIESRVRFESGHNVRDLADKMYDVRKALNDTTDHGYQREAVEYVSEMLSDTDIQSVSDRYKKLKTYDAVDPDLTEQLGQVCNHTQSELDDAVSAAELANRLYGGKPFARTTATLASLKLDNDVVVMNFREVPLTGTSGTDKLGEEFTEVSIHYVD
;
A
#
# COMPACT_ATOMS: atom_id res chain seq x y z
N MET A 1 10.72 16.52 -20.73
CA MET A 1 11.07 17.77 -21.44
C MET A 1 9.98 18.07 -22.46
N SER A 2 8.94 18.77 -22.01
CA SER A 2 7.82 19.25 -22.83
C SER A 2 7.73 20.75 -22.64
N GLN A 3 7.69 21.48 -23.75
CA GLN A 3 7.70 22.95 -23.78
C GLN A 3 6.43 23.49 -23.12
N ILE A 4 6.60 24.17 -21.99
CA ILE A 4 5.58 24.97 -21.35
C ILE A 4 5.32 26.18 -22.25
N VAL A 5 4.13 26.22 -22.82
CA VAL A 5 3.60 27.42 -23.50
C VAL A 5 3.32 28.46 -22.41
N LYS A 6 4.04 29.58 -22.43
CA LYS A 6 3.68 30.75 -21.62
C LYS A 6 2.36 31.36 -22.15
N PRO A 7 1.42 31.75 -21.28
CA PRO A 7 0.29 32.59 -21.68
C PRO A 7 0.75 34.05 -21.90
N ASP A 8 0.14 34.72 -22.86
CA ASP A 8 0.35 36.14 -23.18
C ASP A 8 -0.47 37.07 -22.26
N GLU A 9 0.06 38.27 -22.04
CA GLU A 9 -0.25 39.29 -21.03
C GLU A 9 -1.62 40.01 -21.16
N SER A 10 -2.46 39.95 -20.12
CA SER A 10 -3.12 41.13 -19.53
C SER A 10 -3.73 40.79 -18.16
N ASP A 11 -3.19 41.41 -17.11
CA ASP A 11 -3.52 41.32 -15.68
C ASP A 11 -3.25 39.96 -15.00
N SER A 12 -2.08 39.87 -14.35
CA SER A 12 -1.72 38.77 -13.46
C SER A 12 -2.77 38.62 -12.36
N ALA A 13 -3.46 37.48 -12.32
CA ALA A 13 -4.38 37.06 -11.26
C ALA A 13 -3.60 36.73 -9.97
N ARG A 14 -2.80 37.67 -9.47
CA ARG A 14 -1.96 37.53 -8.28
C ARG A 14 -2.02 38.81 -7.46
N CYS A 15 -1.97 38.65 -6.15
CA CYS A 15 -1.98 39.78 -5.23
C CYS A 15 -0.66 40.56 -5.38
N PRO A 16 -0.68 41.88 -5.66
CA PRO A 16 0.53 42.65 -5.96
C PRO A 16 1.58 42.66 -4.84
N HIS A 17 1.17 42.47 -3.58
CA HIS A 17 2.09 42.34 -2.45
C HIS A 17 3.04 41.15 -2.55
N PHE A 18 2.69 40.12 -3.33
CA PHE A 18 3.53 38.94 -3.51
C PHE A 18 4.48 39.06 -4.70
N ASP A 19 4.34 40.09 -5.55
CA ASP A 19 5.26 40.35 -6.67
C ASP A 19 6.59 40.94 -6.19
N GLU A 20 6.60 41.55 -4.99
CA GLU A 20 7.77 42.21 -4.39
C GLU A 20 8.53 41.33 -3.36
N VAL A 21 8.03 40.13 -3.05
CA VAL A 21 8.60 39.23 -2.03
C VAL A 21 9.38 38.09 -2.68
N ASP A 22 10.64 37.93 -2.30
CA ASP A 22 11.47 36.80 -2.73
C ASP A 22 11.27 35.55 -1.85
N GLU A 23 11.68 34.39 -2.39
CA GLU A 23 11.59 33.09 -1.72
C GLU A 23 12.35 33.05 -0.38
N GLU A 24 13.46 33.80 -0.29
CA GLU A 24 14.26 33.93 0.92
C GLU A 24 13.46 34.60 2.05
N THR A 25 12.74 35.69 1.75
CA THR A 25 11.87 36.39 2.71
C THR A 25 10.71 35.50 3.16
N LEU A 26 10.07 34.76 2.24
CA LEU A 26 9.01 33.80 2.59
C LEU A 26 9.54 32.67 3.49
N ARG A 27 10.69 32.09 3.16
CA ARG A 27 11.32 31.05 3.99
C ARG A 27 11.76 31.57 5.36
N ARG A 28 12.20 32.83 5.45
CA ARG A 28 12.55 33.46 6.73
C ARG A 28 11.32 33.65 7.62
N LEU A 29 10.22 34.11 7.02
CA LEU A 29 8.93 34.35 7.69
C LEU A 29 8.25 33.04 8.16
N PHE A 30 8.38 31.96 7.41
CA PHE A 30 7.80 30.65 7.73
C PHE A 30 8.86 29.64 8.21
N SER A 31 10.02 30.12 8.66
CA SER A 31 11.13 29.26 9.08
C SER A 31 10.71 28.27 10.17
N LYS A 32 11.15 27.01 10.01
CA LYS A 32 11.00 25.94 11.01
C LYS A 32 11.65 26.28 12.35
N VAL A 33 12.56 27.26 12.38
CA VAL A 33 13.32 27.67 13.55
C VAL A 33 12.91 29.09 13.90
N ALA A 34 12.27 29.25 15.06
CA ALA A 34 11.86 30.57 15.57
C ALA A 34 13.06 31.53 15.72
N ALA A 35 14.27 31.01 15.96
CA ALA A 35 15.50 31.79 16.03
C ALA A 35 15.75 32.64 14.76
N VAL A 36 15.44 32.10 13.59
CA VAL A 36 15.60 32.84 12.31
C VAL A 36 14.67 34.05 12.23
N ARG A 37 13.50 33.99 12.89
CA ARG A 37 12.60 35.14 13.02
C ARG A 37 13.05 36.09 14.14
N SER A 38 13.57 35.56 15.25
CA SER A 38 14.02 36.36 16.40
C SER A 38 15.28 37.19 16.13
N GLU A 39 16.06 36.89 15.09
CA GLU A 39 17.13 37.78 14.65
C GLU A 39 16.61 39.15 14.18
N ASP A 40 15.40 39.21 13.63
CA ASP A 40 14.73 40.44 13.22
C ASP A 40 13.62 40.78 14.22
N TYR A 41 13.91 41.72 15.12
CA TYR A 41 12.97 42.14 16.16
C TYR A 41 11.64 42.64 15.60
N ASP A 42 11.63 43.35 14.47
CA ASP A 42 10.39 43.89 13.90
C ASP A 42 9.52 42.76 13.31
N LEU A 43 10.16 41.77 12.66
CA LEU A 43 9.49 40.55 12.18
C LEU A 43 8.96 39.70 13.34
N PHE A 44 9.78 39.47 14.36
CA PHE A 44 9.38 38.73 15.56
C PHE A 44 8.21 39.45 16.26
N GLN A 45 8.34 40.73 16.55
CA GLN A 45 7.29 41.52 17.20
C GLN A 45 6.01 41.58 16.36
N PHE A 46 6.10 41.49 15.03
CA PHE A 46 4.92 41.41 14.19
C PHE A 46 4.21 40.06 14.27
N THR A 47 4.98 38.97 14.24
CA THR A 47 4.45 37.60 14.14
C THR A 47 4.19 36.93 15.49
N HIS A 48 4.80 37.44 16.56
CA HIS A 48 4.72 36.90 17.89
C HIS A 48 3.32 37.10 18.49
N ARG A 49 2.82 36.05 19.14
CA ARG A 49 1.55 36.04 19.88
C ARG A 49 1.84 35.69 21.33
N PRO A 50 1.23 36.39 22.30
CA PRO A 50 1.40 36.07 23.70
C PRO A 50 1.07 34.61 24.01
N MET A 51 2.00 33.95 24.70
CA MET A 51 1.89 32.55 25.06
C MET A 51 1.51 32.37 26.53
N GLU A 52 0.63 31.40 26.79
CA GLU A 52 0.41 30.83 28.12
C GLU A 52 1.08 29.46 28.22
N VAL A 53 1.74 29.21 29.35
CA VAL A 53 2.44 27.95 29.64
C VAL A 53 2.07 27.43 31.03
N PHE A 54 2.22 26.13 31.25
CA PHE A 54 2.01 25.52 32.55
C PHE A 54 3.22 25.75 33.45
N ARG A 55 3.00 26.13 34.72
CA ARG A 55 4.06 26.19 35.73
C ARG A 55 4.20 24.86 36.47
N GLY A 56 5.44 24.42 36.62
CA GLY A 56 5.83 23.23 37.37
C GLY A 56 6.03 21.98 36.49
N THR A 57 6.38 20.88 37.15
CA THR A 57 6.75 19.60 36.50
C THR A 57 5.63 18.55 36.51
N ALA A 58 4.42 18.92 36.98
CA ALA A 58 3.27 18.03 37.13
C ALA A 58 2.07 18.52 36.30
N ALA A 59 1.38 17.58 35.63
CA ALA A 59 0.21 17.86 34.81
C ALA A 59 -0.90 18.58 35.60
N GLY A 60 -1.43 19.69 35.05
CA GLY A 60 -2.50 20.50 35.65
C GLY A 60 -2.03 21.63 36.58
N GLY A 61 -0.79 22.12 36.41
CA GLY A 61 -0.23 23.27 37.14
C GLY A 61 -0.91 24.62 36.86
N GLU A 62 -0.52 25.65 37.62
CA GLU A 62 -0.95 27.04 37.41
C GLU A 62 -0.50 27.54 36.03
N THR A 63 -1.35 28.24 35.28
CA THR A 63 -0.96 28.82 33.98
C THR A 63 -0.35 30.20 34.14
N TRP A 64 0.76 30.45 33.45
CA TRP A 64 1.50 31.71 33.49
C TRP A 64 1.64 32.24 32.06
N GLY A 65 1.35 33.53 31.87
CA GLY A 65 1.68 34.25 30.65
C GLY A 65 3.15 34.65 30.61
N GLU A 66 3.68 34.86 29.42
CA GLU A 66 5.08 35.26 29.18
C GLU A 66 5.54 36.51 29.95
N ASP A 67 4.68 37.53 30.09
CA ASP A 67 4.97 38.74 30.88
C ASP A 67 5.22 38.44 32.35
N ARG A 68 4.47 37.49 32.91
CA ARG A 68 4.62 37.07 34.30
C ARG A 68 5.94 36.32 34.50
N ILE A 69 6.36 35.53 33.51
CA ILE A 69 7.66 34.85 33.52
C ILE A 69 8.79 35.86 33.41
N TYR A 70 8.68 36.83 32.50
CA TYR A 70 9.64 37.91 32.35
C TYR A 70 9.83 38.70 33.66
N GLN A 71 8.74 38.98 34.39
CA GLN A 71 8.80 39.68 35.69
C GLN A 71 9.60 38.94 36.77
N GLU A 72 9.85 37.63 36.63
CA GLU A 72 10.72 36.90 37.56
C GLU A 72 12.21 37.25 37.41
N PHE A 73 12.64 37.79 36.27
CA PHE A 73 14.01 38.22 36.01
C PHE A 73 14.34 39.55 36.70
N SER A 74 14.36 39.54 38.03
CA SER A 74 14.63 40.74 38.84
C SER A 74 16.12 41.10 38.88
N GLU A 75 16.43 42.37 38.60
CA GLU A 75 17.78 42.94 38.73
C GLU A 75 18.35 42.85 40.16
N ASN A 76 17.48 42.77 41.18
CA ASN A 76 17.87 42.77 42.60
C ASN A 76 18.01 41.36 43.20
N ARG A 77 17.92 40.30 42.38
CA ARG A 77 18.01 38.92 42.85
C ARG A 77 19.43 38.60 43.32
N VAL A 78 19.53 37.84 44.42
CA VAL A 78 20.82 37.39 44.98
C VAL A 78 21.11 35.98 44.48
N GLY A 79 22.33 35.74 44.00
CA GLY A 79 22.72 34.47 43.41
C GLY A 79 22.26 34.31 41.97
N ASN A 80 22.47 33.11 41.41
CA ASN A 80 22.02 32.76 40.07
C ASN A 80 20.51 32.49 40.04
N PHE A 81 19.87 32.79 38.91
CA PHE A 81 18.45 32.47 38.67
C PHE A 81 18.27 31.69 37.38
N ALA A 82 17.42 30.66 37.38
CA ALA A 82 17.17 29.86 36.20
C ALA A 82 15.68 29.64 35.95
N VAL A 83 15.30 29.86 34.70
CA VAL A 83 14.01 29.46 34.11
C VAL A 83 14.26 28.29 33.18
N VAL A 84 13.53 27.20 33.38
CA VAL A 84 13.59 25.98 32.56
C VAL A 84 12.28 25.84 31.80
N ILE A 85 12.34 25.81 30.47
CA ILE A 85 11.20 25.71 29.54
C ILE A 85 11.23 24.34 28.88
N GLU A 86 10.26 23.51 29.21
CA GLU A 86 10.16 22.13 28.75
C GLU A 86 9.02 21.95 27.76
N GLY A 87 9.21 21.01 26.84
CA GLY A 87 8.16 20.65 25.90
C GLY A 87 8.66 19.85 24.70
N GLU A 88 7.71 19.29 23.96
CA GLU A 88 8.00 18.53 22.74
C GLU A 88 8.46 19.43 21.58
N VAL A 89 8.97 18.82 20.52
CA VAL A 89 9.46 19.56 19.36
C VAL A 89 8.31 20.31 18.70
N GLY A 90 8.48 21.61 18.43
CA GLY A 90 7.48 22.42 17.74
C GLY A 90 6.36 23.03 18.60
N THR A 91 6.42 22.87 19.93
CA THR A 91 5.39 23.37 20.87
C THR A 91 5.61 24.81 21.37
N GLY A 92 6.54 25.56 20.76
CA GLY A 92 6.74 26.99 21.05
C GLY A 92 7.85 27.34 22.07
N LYS A 93 8.69 26.38 22.50
CA LYS A 93 9.80 26.65 23.43
C LYS A 93 10.74 27.78 22.96
N SER A 94 11.18 27.70 21.70
CA SER A 94 12.08 28.70 21.10
C SER A 94 11.39 30.07 20.94
N GLU A 95 10.08 30.08 20.73
CA GLU A 95 9.28 31.32 20.67
C GLU A 95 9.28 32.04 22.02
N LEU A 96 9.06 31.30 23.12
CA LEU A 96 9.13 31.85 24.48
C LEU A 96 10.55 32.29 24.84
N CYS A 97 11.59 31.56 24.42
CA CYS A 97 12.98 31.96 24.61
C CYS A 97 13.30 33.27 23.88
N ALA A 98 12.86 33.40 22.63
CA ALA A 98 13.01 34.60 21.83
C ALA A 98 12.30 35.79 22.50
N TYR A 99 11.06 35.61 22.97
CA TYR A 99 10.32 36.65 23.68
C TYR A 99 11.09 37.18 24.89
N LEU A 100 11.48 36.28 25.81
CA LEU A 100 12.21 36.65 27.03
C LEU A 100 13.55 37.31 26.69
N SER A 101 14.26 36.79 25.70
CA SER A 101 15.54 37.34 25.24
C SER A 101 15.41 38.75 24.69
N HIS A 102 14.35 39.04 23.93
CA HIS A 102 14.10 40.38 23.40
C HIS A 102 13.75 41.38 24.50
N GLN A 103 12.87 41.01 25.44
CA GLN A 103 12.51 41.90 26.56
C GLN A 103 13.74 42.23 27.42
N LEU A 104 14.52 41.22 27.79
CA LEU A 104 15.74 41.42 28.57
C LEU A 104 16.81 42.24 27.80
N ARG A 105 16.92 42.05 26.49
CA ARG A 105 17.81 42.87 25.64
C ARG A 105 17.35 44.33 25.59
N LEU A 106 16.04 44.61 25.55
CA LEU A 106 15.49 45.96 25.60
C LEU A 106 15.77 46.67 26.94
N ASP A 107 15.84 45.91 28.03
CA ASP A 107 16.29 46.41 29.34
C ASP A 107 17.81 46.67 29.41
N GLY A 108 18.54 46.38 28.33
CA GLY A 108 19.99 46.56 28.26
C GLY A 108 20.79 45.44 28.93
N ARG A 109 20.18 44.26 29.15
CA ARG A 109 20.87 43.10 29.74
C ARG A 109 21.82 42.48 28.69
N PRO A 110 23.11 42.22 29.04
CA PRO A 110 24.02 41.49 28.16
C PRO A 110 23.54 40.05 27.96
N MET A 111 23.41 39.62 26.70
CA MET A 111 22.89 38.30 26.34
C MET A 111 23.99 37.43 25.72
N LEU A 112 24.23 36.26 26.30
CA LEU A 112 24.98 35.17 25.68
C LEU A 112 24.00 34.14 25.15
N HIS A 113 23.86 34.07 23.82
CA HIS A 113 22.99 33.12 23.16
C HIS A 113 23.82 31.89 22.72
N ILE A 114 23.35 30.70 23.09
CA ILE A 114 23.96 29.42 22.73
C ILE A 114 23.02 28.73 21.75
N ASP A 115 23.48 28.58 20.51
CA ASP A 115 22.72 27.99 19.42
C ASP A 115 22.65 26.47 19.56
N LYS A 116 21.68 25.84 18.91
CA LYS A 116 21.49 24.38 18.87
C LYS A 116 22.71 23.64 18.29
N ASP A 117 23.41 24.28 17.35
CA ASP A 117 24.60 23.69 16.71
C ASP A 117 25.90 23.96 17.49
N ASP A 118 25.84 24.70 18.61
CA ASP A 118 27.02 24.99 19.43
C ASP A 118 27.36 23.80 20.35
N ASP A 119 28.41 23.06 20.00
CA ASP A 119 28.98 22.07 20.90
C ASP A 119 29.72 22.72 22.09
N LEU A 120 29.98 21.93 23.14
CA LEU A 120 30.66 22.41 24.35
C LEU A 120 32.02 23.09 24.07
N MET A 121 32.79 22.61 23.07
CA MET A 121 34.07 23.20 22.71
C MET A 121 33.88 24.54 21.99
N SER A 122 32.88 24.64 21.11
CA SER A 122 32.48 25.89 20.45
C SER A 122 32.01 26.94 21.47
N ILE A 123 31.24 26.53 22.49
CA ILE A 123 30.82 27.41 23.60
C ILE A 123 32.04 28.00 24.35
N LEU A 124 33.00 27.15 24.70
CA LEU A 124 34.15 27.52 25.54
C LEU A 124 35.29 28.22 24.76
N SER A 125 35.46 27.91 23.47
CA SER A 125 36.55 28.43 22.65
C SER A 125 36.16 29.62 21.77
N GLU A 126 34.86 29.80 21.46
CA GLU A 126 34.35 30.85 20.59
C GLU A 126 33.29 31.71 21.30
N ARG A 127 32.13 31.14 21.66
CA ARG A 127 30.96 31.93 22.11
C ARG A 127 31.20 32.76 23.37
N ILE A 128 31.69 32.16 24.46
CA ILE A 128 31.96 32.89 25.70
C ILE A 128 33.12 33.90 25.51
N PRO A 129 34.25 33.54 24.87
CA PRO A 129 35.30 34.50 24.54
C PRO A 129 34.84 35.68 23.67
N GLU A 130 34.04 35.44 22.62
CA GLU A 130 33.49 36.48 21.74
C GLU A 130 32.56 37.41 22.51
N PHE A 131 31.63 36.85 23.30
CA PHE A 131 30.76 37.63 24.18
C PHE A 131 31.57 38.49 25.16
N TYR A 132 32.59 37.91 25.79
CA TYR A 132 33.45 38.66 26.71
C TYR A 132 34.18 39.82 26.00
N GLN A 133 34.71 39.56 24.80
CA GLN A 133 35.38 40.57 23.98
C GLN A 133 34.41 41.67 23.52
N GLU A 134 33.18 41.33 23.16
CA GLU A 134 32.15 42.30 22.77
C GLU A 134 31.77 43.24 23.92
N GLN A 135 31.65 42.71 25.14
CA GLN A 135 31.21 43.49 26.31
C GLN A 135 32.34 44.32 26.93
N PHE A 136 33.58 43.80 26.94
CA PHE A 136 34.69 44.42 27.68
C PHE A 136 35.85 44.89 26.80
N GLY A 137 35.92 44.48 25.52
CA GLY A 137 37.00 44.85 24.60
C GLY A 137 38.34 44.16 24.88
N GLU A 138 38.36 43.11 25.70
CA GLU A 138 39.54 42.37 26.14
C GLU A 138 39.41 40.87 25.81
N GLU A 139 40.53 40.15 25.67
CA GLU A 139 40.51 38.70 25.47
C GLU A 139 40.34 37.96 26.80
N LEU A 140 39.47 36.95 26.82
CA LEU A 140 39.24 36.11 28.00
C LEU A 140 40.46 35.21 28.28
N SER A 141 40.99 35.29 29.51
CA SER A 141 42.11 34.43 29.91
C SER A 141 41.70 32.96 29.93
N GLY A 142 42.49 32.07 29.30
CA GLY A 142 42.16 30.66 29.18
C GLY A 142 41.46 30.27 27.86
N ALA A 143 41.03 31.23 27.04
CA ALA A 143 40.37 30.95 25.76
C ALA A 143 41.30 30.26 24.75
N SER A 144 42.60 30.56 24.78
CA SER A 144 43.60 29.98 23.88
C SER A 144 43.84 28.48 24.13
N GLU A 145 43.66 28.06 25.37
CA GLU A 145 43.83 26.70 25.87
C GLU A 145 42.67 25.81 25.39
N PHE A 146 41.44 26.31 25.41
CA PHE A 146 40.28 25.62 24.82
C PHE A 146 40.39 25.51 23.31
N LYS A 147 40.82 26.59 22.63
CA LYS A 147 41.06 26.58 21.18
C LYS A 147 42.11 25.54 20.79
N ARG A 148 43.20 25.46 21.54
CA ARG A 148 44.24 24.44 21.35
C ARG A 148 43.73 23.02 21.57
N LEU A 149 42.93 22.77 22.61
CA LEU A 149 42.31 21.47 22.84
C LEU A 149 41.43 21.06 21.65
N ARG A 150 40.58 21.97 21.18
CA ARG A 150 39.72 21.73 20.02
C ARG A 150 40.53 21.44 18.76
N ASP A 151 41.52 22.27 18.46
CA ASP A 151 42.38 22.11 17.27
C ASP A 151 43.16 20.77 17.34
N ASP A 152 43.68 20.38 18.51
CA ASP A 152 44.37 19.09 18.69
C ASP A 152 43.41 17.89 18.62
N ILE A 153 42.14 18.03 19.02
CA ILE A 153 41.11 16.98 18.80
C ILE A 153 40.84 16.79 17.30
N VAL A 154 40.80 17.87 16.51
CA VAL A 154 40.57 17.78 15.06
C VAL A 154 41.78 17.23 14.32
N ASP A 155 42.98 17.76 14.63
CA ASP A 155 44.19 17.46 13.87
C ASP A 155 44.83 16.12 14.27
N ILE A 156 44.75 15.74 15.55
CA ILE A 156 45.41 14.55 16.12
C ILE A 156 44.55 13.80 17.15
N PRO A 157 43.28 13.45 16.85
CA PRO A 157 42.34 12.87 17.82
C PRO A 157 42.87 11.61 18.51
N GLN A 158 43.59 10.79 17.75
CA GLN A 158 44.18 9.55 18.20
C GLN A 158 45.29 9.75 19.26
N THR A 159 46.00 10.87 19.23
CA THR A 159 47.01 11.22 20.25
C THR A 159 46.35 11.77 21.51
N VAL A 160 45.26 12.53 21.35
CA VAL A 160 44.46 13.03 22.48
C VAL A 160 43.79 11.86 23.22
N ALA A 161 43.19 10.92 22.48
CA ALA A 161 42.58 9.71 23.02
C ALA A 161 43.58 8.81 23.76
N ASP A 162 44.80 8.64 23.22
CA ASP A 162 45.88 7.89 23.87
C ASP A 162 46.20 8.43 25.26
N ASN A 163 46.43 9.75 25.32
CA ASN A 163 46.78 10.43 26.56
C ASN A 163 45.62 10.40 27.55
N ALA A 164 44.39 10.60 27.07
CA ALA A 164 43.18 10.53 27.88
C ALA A 164 42.97 9.13 28.48
N THR A 165 42.99 8.08 27.67
CA THR A 165 42.77 6.68 28.10
C THR A 165 43.85 6.19 29.07
N SER A 166 45.12 6.45 28.72
CA SER A 166 46.25 6.05 29.57
C SER A 166 46.26 6.81 30.89
N GLY A 167 46.02 8.11 30.85
CA GLY A 167 45.91 8.93 32.06
C GLY A 167 44.70 8.55 32.91
N ALA A 168 43.55 8.27 32.30
CA ALA A 168 42.34 7.90 33.03
C ALA A 168 42.52 6.59 33.79
N THR A 169 43.15 5.60 33.16
CA THR A 169 43.51 4.33 33.79
C THR A 169 44.42 4.53 35.01
N LEU A 170 45.40 5.44 34.92
CA LEU A 170 46.27 5.78 36.05
C LEU A 170 45.52 6.54 37.15
N THR A 171 44.62 7.46 36.79
CA THR A 171 43.79 8.22 37.72
C THR A 171 42.85 7.31 38.50
N LEU A 172 42.18 6.37 37.84
CA LEU A 172 41.31 5.38 38.48
C LEU A 172 42.08 4.51 39.47
N ARG A 173 43.27 4.02 39.10
CA ARG A 173 44.15 3.28 40.02
C ARG A 173 44.56 4.10 41.25
N ARG A 174 44.85 5.40 41.06
CA ARG A 174 45.18 6.31 42.18
C ARG A 174 43.98 6.57 43.10
N GLN A 175 42.77 6.55 42.56
CA GLN A 175 41.52 6.66 43.32
C GLN A 175 41.14 5.37 44.05
N GLY A 176 41.89 4.28 43.85
CA GLY A 176 41.74 3.02 44.57
C GLY A 176 40.99 1.93 43.81
N TYR A 177 40.60 2.18 42.56
CA TYR A 177 39.91 1.19 41.73
C TYR A 177 40.88 0.13 41.16
N ASP A 178 40.45 -1.14 41.13
CA ASP A 178 41.20 -2.23 40.50
C ASP A 178 40.94 -2.28 38.98
N VAL A 179 41.82 -1.62 38.22
CA VAL A 179 41.69 -1.43 36.78
C VAL A 179 42.94 -1.92 36.06
N ALA A 180 42.82 -2.90 35.16
CA ALA A 180 43.95 -3.43 34.39
C ALA A 180 43.55 -3.91 32.99
N PRO A 181 43.22 -2.99 32.06
CA PRO A 181 42.99 -3.37 30.68
C PRO A 181 44.28 -3.95 30.07
N ASP A 182 44.14 -4.99 29.24
CA ASP A 182 45.26 -5.50 28.46
C ASP A 182 45.57 -4.60 27.24
N GLY A 183 46.64 -4.90 26.50
CA GLY A 183 47.07 -4.06 25.39
C GLY A 183 46.04 -3.94 24.27
N GLU A 184 45.36 -5.04 23.92
CA GLU A 184 44.35 -5.05 22.87
C GLU A 184 43.06 -4.32 23.32
N GLN A 185 42.69 -4.48 24.59
CA GLN A 185 41.59 -3.75 25.21
C GLN A 185 41.88 -2.25 25.26
N THR A 186 43.11 -1.86 25.60
CA THR A 186 43.52 -0.44 25.65
C THR A 186 43.45 0.22 24.28
N ASP A 187 43.91 -0.48 23.22
CA ASP A 187 43.83 0.02 21.84
C ASP A 187 42.37 0.21 21.38
N LYS A 188 41.47 -0.74 21.71
CA LYS A 188 40.04 -0.62 21.40
C LYS A 188 39.35 0.51 22.17
N ILE A 189 39.71 0.72 23.44
CA ILE A 189 39.21 1.87 24.22
C ILE A 189 39.70 3.17 23.58
N ARG A 190 40.98 3.27 23.21
CA ARG A 190 41.54 4.44 22.54
C ARG A 190 40.80 4.77 21.25
N ASP A 191 40.58 3.78 20.37
CA ASP A 191 39.85 4.00 19.12
C ASP A 191 38.42 4.50 19.37
N TYR A 192 37.75 3.91 20.36
CA TYR A 192 36.42 4.32 20.77
C TYR A 192 36.38 5.75 21.34
N ILE A 193 37.35 6.11 22.19
CA ILE A 193 37.47 7.47 22.74
C ILE A 193 37.82 8.48 21.64
N ALA A 194 38.65 8.12 20.65
CA ALA A 194 38.97 8.96 19.51
C ALA A 194 37.72 9.25 18.65
N GLU A 195 36.89 8.23 18.39
CA GLU A 195 35.61 8.38 17.70
C GLU A 195 34.68 9.35 18.45
N LYS A 196 34.59 9.22 19.78
CA LYS A 196 33.77 10.09 20.63
C LYS A 196 34.32 11.52 20.74
N LEU A 197 35.64 11.70 20.74
CA LEU A 197 36.29 13.01 20.71
C LEU A 197 36.02 13.76 19.40
N ASN A 198 36.04 13.06 18.26
CA ASN A 198 35.67 13.68 16.97
C ASN A 198 34.22 14.18 16.99
N ARG A 199 33.28 13.39 17.55
CA ARG A 199 31.89 13.82 17.72
C ARG A 199 31.69 15.02 18.65
N LEU A 200 32.67 15.35 19.50
CA LEU A 200 32.61 16.56 20.34
C LEU A 200 32.95 17.84 19.57
N VAL A 201 33.47 17.74 18.34
CA VAL A 201 33.89 18.89 17.50
C VAL A 201 33.20 18.91 16.13
N GLU A 202 32.41 17.88 15.78
CA GLU A 202 31.60 17.84 14.56
C GLU A 202 30.35 18.74 14.71
N ARG A 203 30.24 19.79 13.88
CA ARG A 203 29.04 20.64 13.79
C ARG A 203 27.90 19.88 13.09
N GLY A 204 26.75 19.73 13.75
CA GLY A 204 25.47 19.31 13.16
C GLY A 204 24.75 18.11 13.82
N GLU A 205 23.41 18.19 13.85
CA GLU A 205 22.30 17.21 14.08
C GLU A 205 22.46 15.94 14.97
N TYR A 206 23.59 15.71 15.64
CA TYR A 206 23.77 14.60 16.58
C TYR A 206 23.86 15.10 18.04
N ALA A 207 22.91 15.95 18.43
CA ALA A 207 22.72 16.41 19.81
C ALA A 207 22.10 15.30 20.69
N GLN A 208 22.78 14.16 20.84
CA GLN A 208 22.47 13.19 21.90
C GLN A 208 23.50 13.31 23.02
N LYS A 209 23.01 13.48 24.26
CA LYS A 209 23.72 13.36 25.55
C LYS A 209 25.13 12.78 25.43
N ILE A 210 26.14 13.63 25.19
CA ILE A 210 27.51 13.15 24.94
C ILE A 210 28.13 12.69 26.26
N GLN A 211 27.98 11.39 26.53
CA GLN A 211 28.82 10.62 27.45
C GLN A 211 29.88 9.91 26.61
N PHE A 212 31.16 9.94 27.02
CA PHE A 212 32.19 9.16 26.31
C PHE A 212 31.80 7.68 26.32
N ILE A 213 31.30 7.22 27.46
CA ILE A 213 30.80 5.86 27.67
C ILE A 213 29.40 5.96 28.31
N GLY A 214 28.37 5.43 27.67
CA GLY A 214 27.02 5.28 28.24
C GLY A 214 26.81 3.94 28.97
N GLU A 215 25.77 3.84 29.81
CA GLU A 215 25.48 2.61 30.56
C GLU A 215 25.19 1.39 29.66
N ASN A 216 24.48 1.60 28.55
CA ASN A 216 24.22 0.54 27.58
C ASN A 216 25.49 0.13 26.83
N GLU A 217 26.32 1.10 26.44
CA GLU A 217 27.59 0.85 25.75
C GLU A 217 28.55 0.06 26.66
N TYR A 218 28.64 0.43 27.94
CA TYR A 218 29.42 -0.29 28.95
C TYR A 218 28.93 -1.73 29.17
N ARG A 219 27.60 -1.99 29.10
CA ARG A 219 27.04 -3.35 29.23
C ARG A 219 27.35 -4.21 28.00
N GLN A 220 27.26 -3.63 26.80
CA GLN A 220 27.34 -4.34 25.53
C GLN A 220 28.77 -4.56 25.03
N ARG A 221 29.69 -3.64 25.33
CA ARG A 221 31.07 -3.68 24.83
C ARG A 221 32.03 -4.15 25.91
N ASP A 222 32.62 -5.34 25.70
CA ASP A 222 33.51 -5.95 26.68
C ASP A 222 34.81 -5.16 26.86
N GLU A 223 35.26 -4.44 25.82
CA GLU A 223 36.44 -3.59 25.88
C GLU A 223 36.32 -2.44 26.89
N LEU A 224 35.10 -1.93 27.16
CA LEU A 224 34.88 -0.82 28.10
C LEU A 224 34.82 -1.26 29.57
N LYS A 225 34.72 -2.58 29.83
CA LYS A 225 34.64 -3.17 31.19
C LYS A 225 36.02 -3.31 31.81
N ILE A 226 36.61 -2.17 32.19
CA ILE A 226 37.99 -2.09 32.68
C ILE A 226 38.16 -2.38 34.17
N PHE A 227 37.07 -2.41 34.94
CA PHE A 227 37.08 -2.66 36.38
C PHE A 227 37.04 -4.16 36.65
N ASN A 228 38.02 -4.67 37.38
CA ASN A 228 38.13 -6.09 37.75
C ASN A 228 37.28 -6.46 38.98
N GLU A 229 36.78 -5.44 39.69
CA GLU A 229 35.91 -5.54 40.84
C GLU A 229 34.44 -5.33 40.45
N ASP A 230 33.52 -5.97 41.19
CA ASP A 230 32.08 -5.90 40.94
C ASP A 230 31.52 -4.55 41.43
N ILE A 231 31.63 -3.54 40.57
CA ILE A 231 31.08 -2.19 40.77
C ILE A 231 29.78 -2.06 39.97
N GLY A 232 28.79 -1.37 40.55
CA GLY A 232 27.56 -1.06 39.83
C GLY A 232 27.84 -0.29 38.52
N VAL A 233 27.17 -0.68 37.42
CA VAL A 233 27.39 -0.10 36.07
C VAL A 233 27.38 1.43 36.07
N SER A 234 26.43 2.06 36.78
CA SER A 234 26.33 3.51 36.87
C SER A 234 27.54 4.16 37.54
N GLU A 235 28.09 3.53 38.59
CA GLU A 235 29.28 4.01 39.28
C GLU A 235 30.55 3.82 38.43
N ALA A 236 30.69 2.67 37.76
CA ALA A 236 31.80 2.40 36.85
C ALA A 236 31.86 3.40 35.68
N VAL A 237 30.71 3.63 35.03
CA VAL A 237 30.56 4.60 33.95
C VAL A 237 30.88 6.01 34.43
N LYS A 238 30.37 6.42 35.60
CA LYS A 238 30.63 7.74 36.17
C LYS A 238 32.11 7.95 36.51
N ALA A 239 32.73 6.98 37.18
CA ALA A 239 34.15 7.06 37.55
C ALA A 239 35.05 7.15 36.32
N PHE A 240 34.77 6.34 35.30
CA PHE A 240 35.58 6.32 34.08
C PHE A 240 35.46 7.60 33.25
N ASN A 241 34.23 8.09 33.01
CA ASN A 241 34.03 9.38 32.32
C ASN A 241 34.69 10.54 33.08
N ASN A 242 34.63 10.57 34.42
CA ASN A 242 35.29 11.60 35.23
C ASN A 242 36.81 11.57 35.07
N ALA A 243 37.43 10.39 35.06
CA ALA A 243 38.86 10.23 34.91
C ALA A 243 39.33 10.67 33.51
N LEU A 244 38.57 10.35 32.45
CA LEU A 244 38.85 10.81 31.08
C LEU A 244 38.82 12.33 30.98
N TRP A 245 37.74 12.96 31.46
CA TRP A 245 37.61 14.42 31.42
C TRP A 245 38.63 15.15 32.29
N GLN A 246 38.98 14.60 33.45
CA GLN A 246 40.00 15.18 34.33
C GLN A 246 41.36 15.22 33.61
N VAL A 247 41.75 14.14 32.96
CA VAL A 247 43.03 14.04 32.25
C VAL A 247 43.06 14.96 31.04
N ILE A 248 41.96 15.05 30.28
CA ILE A 248 41.85 16.00 29.17
C ILE A 248 42.04 17.43 29.68
N ARG A 249 41.42 17.83 30.80
CA ARG A 249 41.60 19.17 31.36
C ARG A 249 43.00 19.43 31.88
N GLU A 250 43.56 18.50 32.64
CA GLU A 250 44.91 18.64 33.21
C GLU A 250 45.98 18.74 32.13
N ASN A 251 45.82 18.04 31.01
CA ASN A 251 46.79 18.08 29.91
C ASN A 251 46.77 19.41 29.14
N TYR A 252 45.62 20.08 29.09
CA TYR A 252 45.43 21.31 28.32
C TYR A 252 45.26 22.57 29.19
N ASP A 253 45.28 22.42 30.52
CA ASP A 253 45.05 23.48 31.51
C ASP A 253 43.72 24.23 31.32
N THR A 254 42.70 23.52 30.84
CA THR A 254 41.38 24.10 30.56
C THR A 254 40.51 24.15 31.80
N SER A 255 39.91 25.30 32.10
CA SER A 255 38.93 25.49 33.19
C SER A 255 37.62 24.71 32.94
N SER A 256 36.75 24.59 33.94
CA SER A 256 35.38 24.08 33.70
C SER A 256 34.44 25.19 33.26
N LEU A 257 33.32 24.87 32.61
CA LEU A 257 32.34 25.87 32.16
C LEU A 257 31.89 26.78 33.32
N GLY A 258 31.62 26.21 34.49
CA GLY A 258 31.23 26.99 35.67
C GLY A 258 32.32 27.93 36.19
N ASP A 259 33.61 27.60 36.03
CA ASP A 259 34.71 28.49 36.45
C ASP A 259 34.87 29.66 35.48
N VAL A 260 34.70 29.40 34.17
CA VAL A 260 34.70 30.44 33.14
C VAL A 260 33.52 31.39 33.33
N LEU A 261 32.32 30.86 33.61
CA LEU A 261 31.15 31.69 33.92
C LEU A 261 31.32 32.49 35.22
N ASP A 262 31.96 31.94 36.25
CA ASP A 262 32.30 32.67 37.48
C ASP A 262 33.25 33.84 37.16
N GLN A 263 34.29 33.60 36.36
CA GLN A 263 35.22 34.63 35.93
C GLN A 263 34.54 35.76 35.14
N VAL A 264 33.68 35.41 34.18
CA VAL A 264 32.96 36.39 33.35
C VAL A 264 31.93 37.14 34.19
N GLY A 265 31.16 36.44 35.03
CA GLY A 265 30.15 37.04 35.91
C GLY A 265 30.73 38.07 36.88
N GLN A 266 31.91 37.78 37.44
CA GLN A 266 32.62 38.70 38.35
C GLN A 266 33.02 40.04 37.71
N GLN A 267 33.09 40.13 36.38
CA GLN A 267 33.38 41.40 35.68
C GLN A 267 32.15 42.29 35.54
N PHE A 268 30.95 41.73 35.67
CA PHE A 268 29.71 42.50 35.64
C PHE A 268 29.33 42.99 37.05
N GLU A 269 29.66 44.25 37.38
CA GLU A 269 29.43 44.81 38.71
C GLU A 269 27.99 45.34 38.92
N ASP A 270 27.40 45.94 37.89
CA ASP A 270 26.12 46.67 37.97
C ASP A 270 24.99 46.05 37.11
N THR A 271 25.26 44.94 36.43
CA THR A 271 24.31 44.33 35.50
C THR A 271 24.38 42.82 35.59
N ARG A 272 23.24 42.14 35.43
CA ARG A 272 23.16 40.68 35.48
C ARG A 272 23.17 40.14 34.04
N PRO A 273 24.23 39.47 33.57
CA PRO A 273 24.22 38.89 32.24
C PRO A 273 23.27 37.68 32.17
N VAL A 274 22.73 37.41 31.00
CA VAL A 274 21.76 36.33 30.75
C VAL A 274 22.35 35.32 29.77
N ILE A 275 22.21 34.02 30.07
CA ILE A 275 22.57 32.93 29.15
C ILE A 275 21.30 32.26 28.66
N VAL A 276 21.19 32.09 27.35
CA VAL A 276 20.06 31.43 26.69
C VAL A 276 20.55 30.13 26.05
N PHE A 277 20.01 29.01 26.48
CA PHE A 277 20.16 27.70 25.85
C PHE A 277 18.84 27.35 25.17
N GLU A 278 18.71 27.57 23.86
CA GLU A 278 17.44 27.29 23.15
C GLU A 278 17.13 25.79 23.01
N ASP A 279 18.16 24.95 23.00
CA ASP A 279 18.05 23.48 22.98
C ASP A 279 19.17 22.86 23.84
N PHE A 280 18.85 22.50 25.08
CA PHE A 280 19.83 22.12 26.09
C PHE A 280 20.46 20.74 25.80
N SER A 281 21.61 20.73 25.13
CA SER A 281 22.31 19.51 24.70
C SER A 281 23.75 19.40 25.19
N ILE A 282 24.01 19.77 26.45
CA ILE A 282 25.37 19.75 27.03
C ILE A 282 25.78 18.33 27.48
N ALA A 283 27.07 17.99 27.30
CA ALA A 283 27.65 16.75 27.83
C ALA A 283 27.33 16.53 29.32
N ALA A 284 26.88 15.33 29.69
CA ALA A 284 26.24 15.07 30.99
C ALA A 284 27.06 15.50 32.22
N MET A 285 28.39 15.37 32.16
CA MET A 285 29.26 15.77 33.27
C MET A 285 29.37 17.31 33.41
N GLU A 286 29.45 18.04 32.30
CA GLU A 286 29.41 19.50 32.34
C GLU A 286 28.01 20.01 32.66
N ALA A 287 26.96 19.33 32.22
CA ALA A 287 25.59 19.66 32.60
C ALA A 287 25.37 19.50 34.14
N GLU A 288 25.95 18.49 34.78
CA GLU A 288 25.92 18.36 36.25
C GLU A 288 26.68 19.50 36.95
N ARG A 289 27.80 19.97 36.38
CA ARG A 289 28.57 21.09 36.93
C ARG A 289 27.89 22.43 36.69
N LEU A 290 27.33 22.65 35.50
CA LEU A 290 26.55 23.83 35.16
C LEU A 290 25.32 23.92 36.06
N ARG A 291 24.57 22.82 36.25
CA ARG A 291 23.49 22.77 37.23
C ARG A 291 23.97 23.18 38.62
N LYS A 292 25.06 22.58 39.12
CA LYS A 292 25.62 22.95 40.43
C LYS A 292 25.99 24.43 40.49
N TYR A 293 26.44 25.02 39.39
CA TYR A 293 26.71 26.45 39.29
C TYR A 293 25.42 27.28 39.33
N MET A 294 24.40 26.92 38.56
CA MET A 294 23.07 27.54 38.59
C MET A 294 22.43 27.43 39.98
N GLU A 295 22.65 26.33 40.70
CA GLU A 295 22.19 26.12 42.07
C GLU A 295 22.97 26.93 43.11
N ARG A 296 24.14 27.51 42.79
CA ARG A 296 24.94 28.28 43.77
C ARG A 296 24.20 29.55 44.17
N ASP A 297 23.97 29.68 45.47
CA ASP A 297 23.43 30.88 46.10
C ASP A 297 24.58 31.63 46.80
N LYS A 298 25.42 32.28 46.00
CA LYS A 298 26.47 33.20 46.50
C LYS A 298 26.17 34.61 45.99
N SER A 299 26.44 35.61 46.81
CA SER A 299 26.23 37.01 46.45
C SER A 299 27.14 37.52 45.31
N ALA A 300 28.18 36.77 44.94
CA ALA A 300 29.06 37.09 43.82
C ALA A 300 28.59 36.46 42.49
N ASP A 301 27.65 35.50 42.55
CA ASP A 301 27.08 34.86 41.36
C ASP A 301 25.87 35.72 40.90
N ASN A 302 25.85 36.12 39.62
CA ASN A 302 24.94 37.16 39.09
C ASN A 302 24.30 36.80 37.74
N TRP A 303 24.35 35.54 37.32
CA TRP A 303 23.81 35.09 36.04
C TRP A 303 22.32 34.75 36.12
N ASP A 304 21.59 35.12 35.07
CA ASP A 304 20.26 34.60 34.80
C ASP A 304 20.31 33.61 33.64
N PHE A 305 19.58 32.51 33.74
CA PHE A 305 19.59 31.41 32.79
C PHE A 305 18.18 31.19 32.22
N ILE A 306 18.09 31.13 30.89
CA ILE A 306 16.93 30.62 30.16
C ILE A 306 17.36 29.31 29.53
N VAL A 307 16.76 28.20 29.94
CA VAL A 307 17.10 26.86 29.46
C VAL A 307 15.87 26.23 28.84
N ALA A 308 15.87 26.00 27.53
CA ALA A 308 14.83 25.27 26.83
C ALA A 308 15.31 23.88 26.39
N GLY A 309 14.42 22.90 26.43
CA GLY A 309 14.73 21.54 25.99
C GLY A 309 13.55 20.58 26.11
N THR A 310 13.72 19.35 25.64
CA THR A 310 12.81 18.25 25.97
C THR A 310 13.08 17.77 27.40
N ARG A 311 12.10 17.11 28.04
CA ARG A 311 12.27 16.59 29.41
C ARG A 311 13.46 15.64 29.55
N ASP A 312 13.75 14.86 28.53
CA ASP A 312 14.91 13.97 28.50
C ASP A 312 16.25 14.72 28.48
N SER A 313 16.28 15.85 27.76
CA SER A 313 17.47 16.71 27.67
C SER A 313 17.73 17.48 28.98
N THR A 314 16.66 17.90 29.67
CA THR A 314 16.72 18.65 30.92
C THR A 314 16.74 17.76 32.17
N GLU A 315 16.71 16.43 32.03
CA GLU A 315 16.68 15.44 33.14
C GLU A 315 17.69 15.77 34.24
N VAL A 316 18.90 16.20 33.87
CA VAL A 316 19.96 16.56 34.82
C VAL A 316 19.55 17.67 35.79
N LEU A 317 18.66 18.57 35.37
CA LEU A 317 18.11 19.69 36.13
C LEU A 317 16.99 19.25 37.08
N HIS A 318 16.44 18.04 36.95
CA HIS A 318 15.40 17.50 37.84
C HIS A 318 16.02 16.89 39.10
N THR A 319 16.56 17.74 39.97
CA THR A 319 16.93 17.33 41.32
C THR A 319 16.09 18.07 42.35
N ARG A 320 15.88 17.47 43.53
CA ARG A 320 15.11 18.10 44.61
C ARG A 320 15.57 19.53 44.94
N THR A 321 16.87 19.82 44.82
CA THR A 321 17.40 21.16 45.08
C THR A 321 17.18 22.13 43.92
N ALA A 322 17.22 21.65 42.68
CA ALA A 322 16.92 22.43 41.50
C ALA A 322 15.41 22.72 41.36
N GLU A 323 14.54 21.74 41.62
CA GLU A 323 13.08 21.92 41.66
C GLU A 323 12.63 22.97 42.69
N ASP A 324 13.39 23.13 43.79
CA ASP A 324 13.14 24.14 44.82
C ASP A 324 13.69 25.54 44.44
N ARG A 325 14.55 25.65 43.41
CA ARG A 325 15.35 26.87 43.10
C ARG A 325 15.14 27.42 41.69
N PHE A 326 14.77 26.58 40.73
CA PHE A 326 14.52 26.96 39.35
C PHE A 326 13.01 27.07 39.13
N GLU A 327 12.60 27.93 38.22
CA GLU A 327 11.21 28.00 37.78
C GLU A 327 11.04 27.14 36.52
N PHE A 328 10.28 26.05 36.65
CA PHE A 328 9.98 25.14 35.54
C PHE A 328 8.67 25.54 34.86
N PHE A 329 8.68 25.58 33.54
CA PHE A 329 7.50 25.82 32.70
C PHE A 329 7.40 24.76 31.62
N GLN A 330 6.18 24.38 31.27
CA GLN A 330 5.90 23.40 30.21
C GLN A 330 5.00 24.03 29.14
N THR A 331 5.40 23.94 27.87
CA THR A 331 4.67 24.57 26.74
C THR A 331 3.50 23.74 26.22
N ASN A 332 3.52 22.43 26.42
CA ASN A 332 2.48 21.48 25.99
C ASN A 332 1.95 20.63 27.15
N GLU A 333 0.81 19.98 26.94
CA GLU A 333 0.32 18.96 27.86
C GLU A 333 1.28 17.76 27.93
N GLN A 334 1.30 17.06 29.06
CA GLN A 334 2.20 15.92 29.25
C GLN A 334 1.90 14.83 28.22
N ASP A 335 2.94 14.36 27.52
CA ASP A 335 2.87 13.33 26.48
C ASP A 335 1.98 13.71 25.26
N SER A 336 1.80 15.01 25.00
CA SER A 336 1.01 15.53 23.87
C SER A 336 1.72 16.70 23.18
N ASN A 337 1.41 16.95 21.90
CA ASN A 337 1.86 18.13 21.15
C ASN A 337 0.91 19.33 21.28
N THR A 338 -0.22 19.17 21.98
CA THR A 338 -1.21 20.21 22.22
C THR A 338 -0.68 21.28 23.19
N VAL A 339 -0.89 22.54 22.84
CA VAL A 339 -0.44 23.72 23.60
C VAL A 339 -1.64 24.59 24.01
N LEU A 340 -1.48 25.43 25.04
CA LEU A 340 -2.59 26.24 25.56
C LEU A 340 -3.06 27.36 24.61
N PHE A 341 -2.14 27.92 23.82
CA PHE A 341 -2.40 29.10 23.00
C PHE A 341 -2.86 28.77 21.56
N LEU A 342 -2.87 27.49 21.17
CA LEU A 342 -3.30 27.03 19.84
C LEU A 342 -4.35 25.93 19.96
N ASN A 343 -5.56 26.23 19.48
CA ASN A 343 -6.69 25.31 19.38
C ASN A 343 -7.54 25.69 18.15
N GLU A 344 -8.64 24.97 17.90
CA GLU A 344 -9.49 25.20 16.72
C GLU A 344 -10.06 26.64 16.66
N ASP A 345 -10.41 27.22 17.82
CA ASP A 345 -10.92 28.58 17.91
C ASP A 345 -9.82 29.63 17.67
N SER A 346 -8.60 29.36 18.13
CA SER A 346 -7.47 30.30 18.09
C SER A 346 -6.55 30.13 16.87
N ALA A 347 -6.72 29.07 16.07
CA ALA A 347 -5.86 28.70 14.93
C ALA A 347 -5.76 29.79 13.87
N VAL A 348 -6.89 30.39 13.49
CA VAL A 348 -6.91 31.46 12.49
C VAL A 348 -6.10 32.66 12.96
N ASP A 349 -6.33 33.09 14.20
CA ASP A 349 -5.65 34.25 14.76
C ASP A 349 -4.18 33.98 15.07
N PHE A 350 -3.79 32.73 15.29
CA PHE A 350 -2.39 32.32 15.41
C PHE A 350 -1.60 32.55 14.11
N VAL A 351 -2.17 32.18 12.96
CA VAL A 351 -1.51 32.28 11.64
C VAL A 351 -1.59 33.70 11.07
N ARG A 352 -2.65 34.43 11.39
CA ARG A 352 -2.98 35.74 10.81
C ARG A 352 -1.78 36.70 10.70
N PRO A 353 -0.93 36.87 11.73
CA PRO A 353 0.25 37.74 11.61
C PRO A 353 1.29 37.28 10.60
N TYR A 354 1.45 35.96 10.40
CA TYR A 354 2.39 35.41 9.41
C TYR A 354 1.94 35.76 8.00
N LEU A 355 0.66 35.58 7.68
CA LEU A 355 0.10 35.94 6.37
C LEU A 355 0.00 37.46 6.16
N GLY A 356 -0.29 38.20 7.24
CA GLY A 356 -0.43 39.65 7.22
C GLY A 356 0.89 40.42 7.07
N TYR A 357 2.03 39.83 7.47
CA TYR A 357 3.33 40.52 7.50
C TYR A 357 3.74 41.05 6.12
N ILE A 358 3.55 40.25 5.07
CA ILE A 358 3.86 40.61 3.68
C ILE A 358 3.13 41.90 3.25
N LYS A 359 1.92 42.11 3.77
CA LYS A 359 1.06 43.27 3.46
C LYS A 359 1.20 44.40 4.47
N SER A 360 2.13 44.28 5.42
CA SER A 360 2.36 45.31 6.43
C SER A 360 3.32 46.41 5.94
N HIS A 361 4.16 46.12 4.93
CA HIS A 361 5.21 47.03 4.45
C HIS A 361 4.69 48.37 3.91
N ASP A 362 3.54 48.39 3.24
CA ASP A 362 2.87 49.60 2.75
C ASP A 362 1.72 50.06 3.68
N GLY A 363 1.56 49.42 4.83
CA GLY A 363 0.47 49.66 5.77
C GLY A 363 -0.88 49.07 5.34
N SER A 364 -0.93 48.26 4.28
CA SER A 364 -2.16 47.58 3.84
C SER A 364 -2.77 46.68 4.92
N VAL A 365 -1.97 46.12 5.82
CA VAL A 365 -2.42 45.35 6.99
C VAL A 365 -1.87 45.98 8.27
N GLN A 366 -2.78 46.36 9.16
CA GLN A 366 -2.49 46.88 10.49
C GLN A 366 -3.51 46.34 11.48
N TYR A 367 -3.03 45.91 12.64
CA TYR A 367 -3.88 45.39 13.71
C TYR A 367 -4.00 46.40 14.87
N ASP A 368 -5.14 46.36 15.55
CA ASP A 368 -5.25 46.90 16.90
C ASP A 368 -4.79 45.84 17.90
N ARG A 369 -3.74 46.13 18.67
CA ARG A 369 -3.06 45.17 19.57
C ARG A 369 -3.44 45.33 21.05
N ASP A 370 -4.31 46.29 21.38
CA ASP A 370 -4.69 46.63 22.76
C ASP A 370 -5.81 45.72 23.33
N THR A 371 -5.96 44.49 22.83
CA THR A 371 -6.98 43.54 23.29
C THR A 371 -6.37 42.48 24.22
N ASP A 372 -6.79 42.48 25.48
CA ASP A 372 -6.32 41.55 26.54
C ASP A 372 -6.55 40.05 26.22
N ASP A 373 -7.33 39.73 25.17
CA ASP A 373 -7.70 38.37 24.75
C ASP A 373 -6.89 37.84 23.55
N GLY A 374 -5.93 38.62 23.04
CA GLY A 374 -5.09 38.22 21.90
C GLY A 374 -5.84 38.14 20.57
N THR A 375 -7.00 38.80 20.45
CA THR A 375 -7.75 38.90 19.20
C THR A 375 -7.21 40.02 18.31
N PHE A 376 -6.98 39.72 17.02
CA PHE A 376 -6.52 40.71 16.06
C PHE A 376 -7.70 41.41 15.37
N ASN A 377 -7.94 42.67 15.71
CA ASN A 377 -8.89 43.50 14.98
C ASN A 377 -8.16 44.22 13.85
N LEU A 378 -8.45 43.81 12.61
CA LEU A 378 -7.90 44.42 11.40
C LEU A 378 -8.47 45.83 11.21
N LYS A 379 -7.60 46.85 11.14
CA LYS A 379 -8.00 48.23 10.82
C LYS A 379 -8.31 48.35 9.33
N GLU A 380 -9.13 49.30 8.89
CA GLU A 380 -9.37 49.53 7.45
C GLU A 380 -8.05 49.86 6.72
N ALA A 381 -7.93 49.44 5.46
CA ALA A 381 -6.76 49.77 4.65
C ALA A 381 -6.70 51.30 4.41
N PRO A 382 -5.55 51.96 4.68
CA PRO A 382 -5.45 53.40 4.49
C PRO A 382 -5.55 53.77 2.99
N GLU A 383 -6.15 54.93 2.69
CA GLU A 383 -6.22 55.46 1.32
C GLU A 383 -4.80 55.56 0.71
N GLY A 384 -4.61 54.98 -0.48
CA GLY A 384 -3.33 54.94 -1.19
C GLY A 384 -2.41 53.76 -0.85
N SER A 385 -2.88 52.80 -0.06
CA SER A 385 -2.23 51.48 0.09
C SER A 385 -2.60 50.55 -1.07
N ILE A 386 -1.76 49.55 -1.35
CA ILE A 386 -2.00 48.60 -2.44
C ILE A 386 -3.33 47.87 -2.25
N CYS A 387 -3.69 47.46 -1.02
CA CYS A 387 -4.97 46.78 -0.75
C CYS A 387 -6.19 47.70 -0.95
N ALA A 388 -6.07 49.00 -0.70
CA ALA A 388 -7.16 49.96 -0.94
C ALA A 388 -7.44 50.15 -2.44
N ASP A 389 -6.41 49.98 -3.28
CA ASP A 389 -6.48 50.28 -4.72
C ASP A 389 -6.65 49.03 -5.60
N CYS A 390 -6.19 47.85 -5.16
CA CYS A 390 -6.13 46.66 -6.03
C CYS A 390 -7.48 45.96 -6.22
N GLY A 391 -8.41 46.07 -5.26
CA GLY A 391 -9.74 45.44 -5.33
C GLY A 391 -9.74 43.91 -5.41
N PHE A 392 -8.60 43.26 -5.14
CA PHE A 392 -8.34 41.84 -5.39
C PHE A 392 -9.01 40.92 -4.36
N CYS A 393 -9.06 41.33 -3.09
CA CYS A 393 -9.68 40.59 -1.98
C CYS A 393 -10.65 41.47 -1.19
N GLU A 394 -11.55 40.86 -0.40
CA GLU A 394 -12.41 41.62 0.51
C GLU A 394 -11.66 42.05 1.76
N GLU A 395 -12.11 43.16 2.34
CA GLU A 395 -11.68 43.66 3.65
C GLU A 395 -11.76 42.59 4.75
N SER A 396 -12.74 41.69 4.69
CA SER A 396 -13.00 40.66 5.70
C SER A 396 -11.93 39.56 5.80
N PHE A 397 -11.10 39.40 4.77
CA PHE A 397 -10.03 38.38 4.72
C PHE A 397 -8.74 38.88 4.04
N ARG A 398 -8.57 40.19 3.85
CA ARG A 398 -7.41 40.74 3.12
C ARG A 398 -6.08 40.38 3.76
N ASP A 399 -6.04 40.18 5.06
CA ASP A 399 -4.87 39.76 5.83
C ASP A 399 -4.59 38.25 5.75
N LEU A 400 -5.59 37.44 5.40
CA LEU A 400 -5.45 35.99 5.24
C LEU A 400 -5.25 35.56 3.78
N PHE A 401 -5.61 36.40 2.81
CA PHE A 401 -5.51 36.06 1.39
C PHE A 401 -4.07 35.60 1.02
N PRO A 402 -3.88 34.43 0.35
CA PRO A 402 -4.86 33.72 -0.50
C PRO A 402 -5.81 32.77 0.22
N PHE A 403 -5.80 32.71 1.55
CA PHE A 403 -6.70 31.87 2.35
C PHE A 403 -7.90 32.66 2.90
N ASN A 404 -8.83 31.94 3.54
CA ASN A 404 -9.85 32.51 4.40
C ASN A 404 -9.87 31.79 5.76
N GLN A 405 -10.70 32.29 6.69
CA GLN A 405 -10.80 31.69 8.04
C GLN A 405 -11.24 30.22 7.99
N THR A 406 -12.15 29.86 7.08
CA THR A 406 -12.64 28.49 6.94
C THR A 406 -11.53 27.53 6.52
N PHE A 407 -10.73 27.93 5.54
CA PHE A 407 -9.59 27.17 5.03
C PHE A 407 -8.60 26.81 6.15
N LEU A 408 -8.17 27.83 6.90
CA LEU A 408 -7.19 27.67 7.97
C LEU A 408 -7.72 26.81 9.13
N ARG A 409 -9.01 26.96 9.48
CA ARG A 409 -9.65 26.08 10.49
C ARG A 409 -9.68 24.63 10.03
N ARG A 410 -10.02 24.38 8.76
CA ARG A 410 -10.08 23.03 8.20
C ARG A 410 -8.72 22.35 8.15
N ILE A 411 -7.64 23.08 7.85
CA ILE A 411 -6.28 22.52 7.97
C ILE A 411 -6.03 22.08 9.41
N TYR A 412 -6.26 22.97 10.39
CA TYR A 412 -5.96 22.67 11.78
C TYR A 412 -6.78 21.48 12.32
N ALA A 413 -8.10 21.49 12.06
CA ALA A 413 -9.01 20.41 12.45
C ALA A 413 -8.73 19.08 11.73
N GLY A 414 -8.08 19.13 10.55
CA GLY A 414 -7.72 17.95 9.77
C GLY A 414 -6.49 17.20 10.29
N PHE A 415 -5.65 17.81 11.14
CA PHE A 415 -4.51 17.12 11.76
C PHE A 415 -4.96 16.08 12.78
N ASP A 416 -4.22 14.96 12.83
CA ASP A 416 -4.30 14.03 13.96
C ASP A 416 -3.80 14.72 15.25
N GLU A 417 -4.31 14.34 16.43
CA GLU A 417 -3.93 14.95 17.72
C GLU A 417 -2.40 15.00 17.94
N SER A 418 -1.69 13.97 17.49
CA SER A 418 -0.21 13.92 17.57
C SER A 418 0.51 14.92 16.67
N GLN A 419 -0.16 15.50 15.67
CA GLN A 419 0.41 16.45 14.71
C GLN A 419 -0.07 17.88 14.93
N GLN A 420 -1.01 18.11 15.85
CA GLN A 420 -1.55 19.44 16.22
C GLN A 420 -0.53 20.28 17.00
N SER A 421 0.59 20.62 16.36
CA SER A 421 1.61 21.52 16.88
C SER A 421 1.63 22.83 16.10
N PRO A 422 2.01 23.96 16.75
CA PRO A 422 2.24 25.23 16.05
C PRO A 422 3.13 25.13 14.83
N ARG A 423 4.19 24.30 14.90
CA ARG A 423 5.16 24.13 13.81
C ARG A 423 4.55 23.45 12.60
N GLU A 424 3.91 22.29 12.78
CA GLU A 424 3.30 21.55 11.66
C GLU A 424 2.23 22.38 10.98
N PHE A 425 1.42 23.11 11.76
CA PHE A 425 0.38 23.97 11.21
C PHE A 425 0.94 25.09 10.31
N ILE A 426 1.96 25.81 10.77
CA ILE A 426 2.62 26.87 9.99
C ILE A 426 3.32 26.30 8.75
N MET A 427 3.92 25.11 8.86
CA MET A 427 4.59 24.45 7.75
C MET A 427 3.64 24.04 6.63
N THR A 428 2.49 23.44 6.95
CA THR A 428 1.49 23.10 5.94
C THR A 428 0.99 24.36 5.21
N ILE A 429 0.73 25.44 5.94
CA ILE A 429 0.28 26.70 5.34
C ILE A 429 1.35 27.28 4.42
N PHE A 430 2.61 27.19 4.83
CA PHE A 430 3.75 27.62 4.02
C PHE A 430 3.87 26.81 2.73
N GLU A 431 3.78 25.47 2.80
CA GLU A 431 3.86 24.59 1.62
C GLU A 431 2.76 24.92 0.61
N VAL A 432 1.51 25.08 1.08
CA VAL A 432 0.39 25.49 0.21
C VAL A 432 0.62 26.88 -0.39
N LEU A 433 1.09 27.84 0.41
CA LEU A 433 1.35 29.20 -0.05
C LEU A 433 2.49 29.26 -1.08
N GLN A 434 3.54 28.47 -0.85
CA GLN A 434 4.70 28.36 -1.72
C GLN A 434 4.30 27.78 -3.08
N ASP A 435 3.57 26.66 -3.10
CA ASP A 435 3.11 26.03 -4.36
C ASP A 435 2.26 26.99 -5.20
N TYR A 436 1.37 27.75 -4.54
CA TYR A 436 0.55 28.76 -5.19
C TYR A 436 1.37 29.93 -5.72
N HIS A 437 2.32 30.43 -4.93
CA HIS A 437 3.20 31.55 -5.32
C HIS A 437 4.12 31.19 -6.48
N GLU A 438 4.75 30.02 -6.44
CA GLU A 438 5.61 29.50 -7.50
C GLU A 438 4.82 29.12 -8.77
N GLY A 439 3.49 28.99 -8.65
CA GLY A 439 2.58 28.70 -9.76
C GLY A 439 2.55 27.22 -10.15
N PHE A 440 2.93 26.32 -9.24
CA PHE A 440 2.72 24.89 -9.42
C PHE A 440 1.24 24.53 -9.37
N ILE A 441 0.46 25.29 -8.59
CA ILE A 441 -1.00 25.17 -8.49
C ILE A 441 -1.67 26.50 -8.86
N GLN A 442 -2.88 26.43 -9.42
CA GLN A 442 -3.69 27.60 -9.77
C GLN A 442 -4.51 28.13 -8.58
N ALA A 443 -4.87 27.25 -7.65
CA ALA A 443 -5.63 27.57 -6.45
C ALA A 443 -5.03 26.83 -5.24
N PRO A 444 -4.96 27.46 -4.05
CA PRO A 444 -4.46 26.80 -2.85
C PRO A 444 -5.23 25.53 -2.47
N SER A 445 -6.51 25.42 -2.83
CA SER A 445 -7.35 24.24 -2.58
C SER A 445 -6.89 22.97 -3.32
N SER A 446 -6.01 23.11 -4.32
CA SER A 446 -5.50 22.00 -5.13
C SER A 446 -4.09 21.54 -4.71
N ALA A 447 -3.56 22.06 -3.60
CA ALA A 447 -2.23 21.67 -3.11
C ALA A 447 -2.20 20.21 -2.65
N ASP A 448 -1.15 19.46 -3.04
CA ASP A 448 -1.05 18.03 -2.73
C ASP A 448 -0.94 17.75 -1.23
N VAL A 449 -0.28 18.64 -0.47
CA VAL A 449 -0.19 18.53 1.00
C VAL A 449 -1.56 18.49 1.67
N LEU A 450 -2.61 19.05 1.06
CA LEU A 450 -3.96 19.06 1.62
C LEU A 450 -4.67 17.71 1.52
N ARG A 451 -4.22 16.81 0.65
CA ARG A 451 -4.91 15.54 0.42
C ARG A 451 -4.95 14.69 1.68
N SER A 452 -3.85 14.65 2.44
CA SER A 452 -3.71 13.86 3.68
C SER A 452 -4.61 14.31 4.83
N PHE A 453 -5.28 15.46 4.71
CA PHE A 453 -6.09 16.04 5.79
C PHE A 453 -7.53 15.53 5.77
N LYS A 454 -8.04 15.20 6.96
CA LYS A 454 -9.44 14.80 7.13
C LYS A 454 -10.37 16.00 6.89
N ASN A 455 -11.29 15.85 5.94
CA ASN A 455 -12.28 16.87 5.66
C ASN A 455 -13.53 16.22 5.04
N SER A 456 -14.66 16.31 5.75
CA SER A 456 -15.93 15.64 5.42
C SER A 456 -16.84 16.47 4.51
N VAL A 457 -16.40 17.64 4.07
CA VAL A 457 -17.22 18.54 3.25
C VAL A 457 -17.34 17.93 1.86
N SER A 458 -18.58 17.70 1.43
CA SER A 458 -18.89 17.10 0.13
C SER A 458 -19.88 17.96 -0.64
N VAL A 459 -19.77 17.94 -1.96
CA VAL A 459 -20.69 18.56 -2.92
C VAL A 459 -21.48 17.49 -3.70
N ALA A 460 -22.45 17.94 -4.48
CA ALA A 460 -23.22 17.11 -5.40
C ALA A 460 -22.32 16.39 -6.43
N ASP A 461 -22.73 15.19 -6.84
CA ASP A 461 -21.93 14.35 -7.75
C ASP A 461 -21.67 15.01 -9.11
N ALA A 462 -22.64 15.77 -9.65
CA ALA A 462 -22.48 16.54 -10.89
C ALA A 462 -21.31 17.54 -10.82
N VAL A 463 -21.00 18.07 -9.63
CA VAL A 463 -19.85 18.96 -9.43
C VAL A 463 -18.54 18.19 -9.52
N TYR A 464 -18.45 16.98 -8.94
CA TYR A 464 -17.26 16.13 -9.10
C TYR A 464 -17.06 15.65 -10.54
N GLU A 465 -18.14 15.48 -11.31
CA GLU A 465 -18.08 15.01 -12.70
C GLU A 465 -17.68 16.11 -13.69
N ASP A 466 -18.30 17.28 -13.58
CA ASP A 466 -18.19 18.35 -14.60
C ASP A 466 -17.35 19.55 -14.14
N ALA A 467 -17.05 19.68 -12.84
CA ALA A 467 -16.37 20.84 -12.26
C ALA A 467 -15.58 20.51 -10.98
N GLU A 468 -14.69 19.51 -11.03
CA GLU A 468 -13.95 19.00 -9.86
C GLU A 468 -13.19 20.09 -9.08
N GLU A 469 -12.62 21.08 -9.78
CA GLU A 469 -11.93 22.22 -9.15
C GLU A 469 -12.86 23.01 -8.20
N TYR A 470 -14.17 23.09 -8.51
CA TYR A 470 -15.18 23.72 -7.64
C TYR A 470 -15.50 22.87 -6.41
N ALA A 471 -15.36 21.54 -6.49
CA ALA A 471 -15.49 20.66 -5.33
C ALA A 471 -14.37 20.94 -4.31
N ASP A 472 -13.12 21.06 -4.78
CA ASP A 472 -11.97 21.43 -3.93
C ASP A 472 -12.16 22.82 -3.32
N LEU A 473 -12.65 23.77 -4.12
CA LEU A 473 -12.92 25.13 -3.64
C LEU A 473 -14.01 25.14 -2.55
N ALA A 474 -15.12 24.43 -2.76
CA ALA A 474 -16.19 24.28 -1.76
C ALA A 474 -15.66 23.63 -0.47
N LYS A 475 -14.89 22.53 -0.64
CA LYS A 475 -14.30 21.74 0.44
C LYS A 475 -13.36 22.54 1.32
N TRP A 476 -12.63 23.51 0.78
CA TRP A 476 -11.64 24.26 1.56
C TRP A 476 -12.07 25.69 1.91
N TYR A 477 -12.69 26.43 0.99
CA TYR A 477 -13.08 27.83 1.22
C TYR A 477 -14.54 28.00 1.65
N GLY A 478 -15.39 27.02 1.34
CA GLY A 478 -16.84 27.19 1.40
C GLY A 478 -17.45 27.08 2.79
N ARG A 479 -18.48 27.89 3.05
CA ARG A 479 -19.27 27.85 4.29
C ARG A 479 -20.59 27.13 4.04
N GLU A 480 -20.87 26.10 4.83
CA GLU A 480 -22.15 25.36 4.75
C GLU A 480 -23.32 26.26 5.16
N ARG A 481 -24.35 26.34 4.31
CA ARG A 481 -25.61 27.05 4.52
C ARG A 481 -26.77 26.19 4.02
N GLY A 482 -27.29 25.33 4.89
CA GLY A 482 -28.34 24.38 4.50
C GLY A 482 -27.82 23.39 3.48
N ASP A 483 -28.48 23.28 2.34
CA ASP A 483 -28.13 22.32 1.27
C ASP A 483 -27.10 22.88 0.26
N HIS A 484 -26.49 24.03 0.56
CA HIS A 484 -25.47 24.67 -0.27
C HIS A 484 -24.21 25.01 0.52
N ILE A 485 -23.09 25.02 -0.20
CA ILE A 485 -21.80 25.53 0.23
C ILE A 485 -21.54 26.84 -0.48
N VAL A 486 -21.33 27.91 0.29
CA VAL A 486 -21.15 29.26 -0.26
C VAL A 486 -19.69 29.66 -0.22
N VAL A 487 -19.14 30.06 -1.36
CA VAL A 487 -17.78 30.59 -1.53
C VAL A 487 -17.85 32.02 -2.05
N SER A 488 -17.03 32.94 -1.51
CA SER A 488 -16.97 34.32 -2.05
C SER A 488 -16.44 34.30 -3.50
N ARG A 489 -17.12 35.00 -4.39
CA ARG A 489 -16.74 35.11 -5.82
C ARG A 489 -15.36 35.70 -6.02
N LYS A 490 -14.86 36.49 -5.07
CA LYS A 490 -13.50 37.04 -5.12
C LYS A 490 -12.43 35.96 -5.22
N PHE A 491 -12.63 34.78 -4.62
CA PHE A 491 -11.69 33.66 -4.78
C PHE A 491 -11.72 33.05 -6.18
N ILE A 492 -12.89 32.95 -6.79
CA ILE A 492 -13.07 32.43 -8.16
C ILE A 492 -12.40 33.37 -9.16
N ASP A 493 -12.64 34.67 -9.02
CA ASP A 493 -12.02 35.69 -9.85
C ASP A 493 -10.48 35.72 -9.63
N ALA A 494 -10.02 35.62 -8.37
CA ALA A 494 -8.60 35.67 -8.04
C ALA A 494 -7.82 34.43 -8.51
N PHE A 495 -8.42 33.25 -8.49
CA PHE A 495 -7.78 32.00 -8.91
C PHE A 495 -8.03 31.66 -10.40
N GLY A 496 -8.84 32.46 -11.10
CA GLY A 496 -9.07 32.33 -12.54
C GLY A 496 -10.01 31.20 -12.94
N PHE A 497 -10.94 30.81 -12.05
CA PHE A 497 -11.93 29.76 -12.33
C PHE A 497 -12.92 30.19 -13.43
N LYS A 498 -13.35 29.22 -14.24
CA LYS A 498 -14.34 29.47 -15.30
C LYS A 498 -15.73 29.69 -14.70
N THR A 499 -16.40 30.76 -15.09
CA THR A 499 -17.76 31.10 -14.63
C THR A 499 -18.86 30.75 -15.64
N SER A 500 -18.51 30.09 -16.74
CA SER A 500 -19.43 29.65 -17.80
C SER A 500 -19.32 28.16 -18.04
N ASP A 501 -20.38 27.56 -18.58
CA ASP A 501 -20.47 26.11 -18.85
C ASP A 501 -20.35 25.23 -17.58
N LEU A 502 -20.88 25.73 -16.46
CA LEU A 502 -20.91 25.03 -15.17
C LEU A 502 -22.18 24.17 -15.03
N PRO A 503 -22.15 23.08 -14.24
CA PRO A 503 -23.33 22.30 -13.90
C PRO A 503 -24.37 23.14 -13.15
N SER A 504 -25.65 22.75 -13.24
CA SER A 504 -26.78 23.47 -12.63
C SER A 504 -26.70 23.63 -11.11
N GLU A 505 -25.93 22.76 -10.48
CA GLU A 505 -25.64 22.68 -9.06
C GLU A 505 -24.72 23.82 -8.59
N ILE A 506 -24.13 24.58 -9.52
CA ILE A 506 -23.29 25.74 -9.24
C ILE A 506 -23.99 27.02 -9.73
N ILE A 507 -24.35 27.88 -8.79
CA ILE A 507 -24.97 29.17 -9.06
C ILE A 507 -23.95 30.27 -8.76
N VAL A 508 -23.57 31.03 -9.79
CA VAL A 508 -22.62 32.14 -9.67
C VAL A 508 -23.38 33.46 -9.60
N ASP A 509 -23.44 34.04 -8.41
CA ASP A 509 -24.03 35.36 -8.16
C ASP A 509 -22.97 36.48 -8.23
N ASP A 510 -23.38 37.74 -8.07
CA ASP A 510 -22.48 38.91 -8.13
C ASP A 510 -21.43 38.94 -7.00
N TYR A 511 -21.70 38.28 -5.88
CA TYR A 511 -20.86 38.33 -4.67
C TYR A 511 -20.38 36.95 -4.21
N ASP A 512 -21.23 35.94 -4.36
CA ASP A 512 -21.03 34.60 -3.82
C ASP A 512 -21.26 33.57 -4.93
N VAL A 513 -20.75 32.37 -4.71
CA VAL A 513 -21.04 31.18 -5.52
C VAL A 513 -21.59 30.10 -4.62
N GLU A 514 -22.80 29.66 -4.93
CA GLU A 514 -23.52 28.62 -4.20
C GLU A 514 -23.33 27.29 -4.93
N ILE A 515 -22.79 26.31 -4.22
CA ILE A 515 -22.50 24.97 -4.74
C ILE A 515 -23.36 23.99 -3.95
N ALA A 516 -24.23 23.23 -4.61
CA ALA A 516 -25.11 22.29 -3.93
C ALA A 516 -24.33 21.18 -3.21
N SER A 517 -24.68 20.92 -1.95
CA SER A 517 -24.10 19.84 -1.14
C SER A 517 -24.64 18.47 -1.53
N THR A 518 -25.87 18.41 -2.08
CA THR A 518 -26.53 17.19 -2.53
C THR A 518 -27.10 17.38 -3.93
N GLY A 519 -27.08 16.32 -4.75
CA GLY A 519 -27.56 16.36 -6.15
C GLY A 519 -29.08 16.45 -6.32
N ASN A 520 -29.82 16.55 -5.21
CA ASN A 520 -31.25 16.78 -5.25
C ASN A 520 -31.52 18.27 -5.14
N THR A 521 -31.57 18.97 -6.28
CA THR A 521 -32.60 20.02 -6.37
C THR A 521 -33.90 19.36 -5.94
N PRO A 522 -34.61 19.84 -4.90
CA PRO A 522 -35.92 19.30 -4.61
C PRO A 522 -36.79 19.67 -5.80
N GLU A 523 -36.95 18.73 -6.74
CA GLU A 523 -38.01 18.81 -7.73
C GLU A 523 -39.26 19.08 -6.91
N THR A 524 -39.89 20.22 -7.15
CA THR A 524 -41.18 20.52 -6.55
C THR A 524 -42.15 19.45 -7.05
N GLU A 525 -42.26 18.34 -6.30
CA GLU A 525 -43.07 17.20 -6.69
C GLU A 525 -44.48 17.70 -6.97
N ALA A 526 -44.88 17.65 -8.24
CA ALA A 526 -46.23 17.99 -8.62
C ALA A 526 -47.17 17.03 -7.86
N CYS A 527 -48.21 17.56 -7.20
CA CYS A 527 -49.08 16.75 -6.36
C CYS A 527 -49.57 15.50 -7.12
N PRO A 528 -49.30 14.26 -6.65
CA PRO A 528 -49.58 13.04 -7.42
C PRO A 528 -51.07 12.85 -7.75
N ASN A 529 -51.96 13.56 -7.04
CA ASN A 529 -53.39 13.53 -7.31
C ASN A 529 -53.85 14.57 -8.35
N CYS A 530 -53.14 15.70 -8.53
CA CYS A 530 -53.64 16.80 -9.38
C CYS A 530 -52.59 17.55 -10.21
N GLY A 531 -51.32 17.12 -10.15
CA GLY A 531 -50.21 17.69 -10.91
C GLY A 531 -49.87 19.14 -10.58
N ALA A 532 -50.26 19.65 -9.40
CA ALA A 532 -50.02 21.04 -9.04
C ALA A 532 -48.83 21.19 -8.08
N GLU A 533 -47.94 22.14 -8.39
CA GLU A 533 -46.78 22.55 -7.61
C GLU A 533 -47.15 23.50 -6.45
N ALA A 534 -48.24 23.22 -5.75
CA ALA A 534 -48.79 24.15 -4.76
C ALA A 534 -49.10 23.40 -3.45
N TRP A 535 -48.09 23.25 -2.62
CA TRP A 535 -48.16 22.59 -1.31
C TRP A 535 -48.33 23.62 -0.17
N ILE A 536 -49.16 23.29 0.82
CA ILE A 536 -49.30 24.01 2.09
C ILE A 536 -48.69 23.12 3.17
N ASN A 537 -47.65 23.61 3.84
CA ASN A 537 -47.04 22.92 4.97
C ASN A 537 -47.88 23.21 6.23
N ASN A 538 -48.44 22.17 6.84
CA ASN A 538 -49.08 22.29 8.15
C ASN A 538 -48.02 22.19 9.27
N SER A 539 -48.37 22.66 10.47
CA SER A 539 -47.52 22.61 11.67
C SER A 539 -47.10 21.21 12.11
N ASP A 540 -47.75 20.18 11.57
CA ASP A 540 -47.63 18.79 11.98
C ASP A 540 -46.80 17.98 10.98
N GLU A 541 -45.89 18.64 10.25
CA GLU A 541 -45.03 18.09 9.18
C GLU A 541 -45.79 17.41 8.01
N THR A 542 -47.10 17.61 7.93
CA THR A 542 -47.92 17.16 6.80
C THR A 542 -47.97 18.22 5.71
N ARG A 543 -47.67 17.83 4.46
CA ARG A 543 -47.84 18.71 3.29
C ARG A 543 -49.20 18.43 2.67
N THR A 544 -50.04 19.45 2.58
CA THR A 544 -51.36 19.36 1.95
C THR A 544 -51.36 20.14 0.65
N CYS A 545 -51.67 19.50 -0.48
CA CYS A 545 -51.81 20.22 -1.74
C CYS A 545 -52.95 21.25 -1.63
N SER A 546 -52.61 22.53 -1.81
CA SER A 546 -53.55 23.66 -1.78
C SER A 546 -54.70 23.53 -2.78
N LYS A 547 -54.50 22.79 -3.88
CA LYS A 547 -55.46 22.66 -4.97
C LYS A 547 -56.43 21.49 -4.78
N CYS A 548 -55.97 20.35 -4.25
CA CYS A 548 -56.79 19.14 -4.16
C CYS A 548 -56.92 18.55 -2.75
N GLY A 549 -56.29 19.15 -1.73
CA GLY A 549 -56.37 18.69 -0.35
C GLY A 549 -55.68 17.35 -0.07
N TYR A 550 -54.83 16.87 -0.98
CA TYR A 550 -54.07 15.63 -0.80
C TYR A 550 -52.97 15.86 0.24
N SER A 551 -53.00 15.13 1.33
CA SER A 551 -52.06 15.23 2.45
C SER A 551 -51.13 14.02 2.49
N THR A 552 -49.82 14.23 2.38
CA THR A 552 -48.82 13.20 2.66
C THR A 552 -48.54 13.17 4.17
N GLY A 553 -48.59 11.98 4.78
CA GLY A 553 -48.33 11.78 6.20
C GLY A 553 -47.10 10.90 6.38
N GLY A 554 -46.12 11.38 7.13
CA GLY A 554 -44.90 10.65 7.49
C GLY A 554 -43.66 11.22 6.82
N THR A 555 -42.78 11.80 7.63
CA THR A 555 -41.34 12.04 7.42
C THR A 555 -40.75 11.39 6.15
N MET A 556 -40.63 12.19 5.08
CA MET A 556 -39.64 11.92 4.03
C MET A 556 -38.29 12.46 4.51
N GLY A 557 -37.68 11.78 5.49
CA GLY A 557 -36.23 11.84 5.64
C GLY A 557 -35.59 10.88 4.64
N PRO A 558 -34.33 11.11 4.21
CA PRO A 558 -33.61 10.15 3.38
C PRO A 558 -33.65 8.77 4.06
N SER A 559 -33.83 7.71 3.26
CA SER A 559 -33.85 6.33 3.78
C SER A 559 -32.54 6.02 4.51
N PRO A 560 -32.48 5.03 5.42
CA PRO A 560 -31.23 4.62 6.06
C PRO A 560 -30.12 4.32 5.05
N THR A 561 -30.45 3.75 3.89
CA THR A 561 -29.52 3.51 2.79
C THR A 561 -29.01 4.82 2.18
N GLU A 562 -29.89 5.81 1.95
CA GLU A 562 -29.48 7.11 1.39
C GLU A 562 -28.62 7.90 2.39
N GLN A 563 -28.91 7.82 3.69
CA GLN A 563 -28.05 8.43 4.73
C GLN A 563 -26.66 7.79 4.76
N GLU A 564 -26.59 6.47 4.58
CA GLU A 564 -25.32 5.75 4.54
C GLU A 564 -24.54 6.06 3.26
N ILE A 565 -25.20 6.15 2.10
CA ILE A 565 -24.58 6.56 0.84
C ILE A 565 -23.91 7.93 1.00
N GLU A 566 -24.64 8.93 1.50
CA GLU A 566 -24.08 10.28 1.69
C GLU A 566 -22.92 10.31 2.69
N ARG A 567 -23.02 9.54 3.78
CA ARG A 567 -21.93 9.40 4.75
C ARG A 567 -20.67 8.83 4.12
N GLN A 568 -20.79 7.73 3.37
CA GLN A 568 -19.65 7.05 2.76
C GLN A 568 -19.06 7.87 1.60
N LYS A 569 -19.90 8.51 0.80
CA LYS A 569 -19.47 9.45 -0.25
C LYS A 569 -18.64 10.61 0.31
N GLY A 570 -19.02 11.16 1.47
CA GLY A 570 -18.25 12.20 2.16
C GLY A 570 -16.90 11.76 2.72
N GLN A 571 -16.61 10.44 2.75
CA GLN A 571 -15.35 9.88 3.24
C GLN A 571 -14.37 9.55 2.10
N ILE A 572 -14.80 9.56 0.83
CA ILE A 572 -13.99 9.13 -0.33
C ILE A 572 -12.64 9.83 -0.39
N ASP A 573 -12.61 11.17 -0.26
CA ASP A 573 -11.34 11.90 -0.37
C ASP A 573 -10.33 11.53 0.72
N SER A 574 -10.81 11.27 1.94
CA SER A 574 -9.93 10.84 3.03
C SER A 574 -9.56 9.35 2.91
N TRP A 575 -10.44 8.54 2.34
CA TRP A 575 -10.18 7.13 2.02
C TRP A 575 -9.13 6.98 0.91
N ILE A 576 -9.09 7.88 -0.09
CA ILE A 576 -8.08 7.85 -1.16
C ILE A 576 -6.67 7.87 -0.58
N GLU A 577 -6.44 8.60 0.52
CA GLU A 577 -5.12 8.69 1.15
C GLU A 577 -4.84 7.54 2.14
N ASP A 578 -5.80 7.21 3.01
CA ASP A 578 -5.63 6.16 4.04
C ASP A 578 -6.83 5.20 4.15
N PRO A 579 -6.95 4.20 3.25
CA PRO A 579 -8.03 3.23 3.23
C PRO A 579 -8.11 2.41 4.52
N GLU A 580 -6.98 2.19 5.20
CA GLU A 580 -6.92 1.36 6.41
C GLU A 580 -7.64 2.03 7.58
N ARG A 581 -7.71 3.37 7.61
CA ARG A 581 -8.53 4.12 8.59
C ARG A 581 -10.03 4.11 8.26
N TYR A 582 -10.39 3.98 6.99
CA TYR A 582 -11.77 4.04 6.49
C TYR A 582 -12.29 2.65 6.08
N ILE A 583 -12.26 1.72 7.04
CA ILE A 583 -12.53 0.29 6.83
C ILE A 583 -13.90 0.04 6.16
N GLU A 584 -14.96 0.73 6.61
CA GLU A 584 -16.30 0.52 6.04
C GLU A 584 -16.38 0.97 4.57
N THR A 585 -15.85 2.16 4.26
CA THR A 585 -15.77 2.70 2.89
C THR A 585 -14.97 1.74 2.00
N ASP A 586 -13.83 1.27 2.49
CA ASP A 586 -12.97 0.30 1.81
C ASP A 586 -13.70 -1.02 1.53
N GLU A 587 -14.43 -1.56 2.50
CA GLU A 587 -15.20 -2.79 2.32
C GLU A 587 -16.31 -2.63 1.27
N PHE A 588 -17.01 -1.49 1.24
CA PHE A 588 -18.02 -1.21 0.22
C PHE A 588 -17.41 -1.13 -1.18
N ILE A 589 -16.28 -0.43 -1.33
CA ILE A 589 -15.58 -0.31 -2.61
C ILE A 589 -15.04 -1.66 -3.07
N LYS A 590 -14.36 -2.43 -2.21
CA LYS A 590 -13.86 -3.78 -2.54
C LYS A 590 -14.98 -4.73 -2.93
N ARG A 591 -16.13 -4.64 -2.26
CA ARG A 591 -17.32 -5.43 -2.59
C ARG A 591 -17.90 -5.03 -3.94
N ALA A 592 -18.02 -3.73 -4.21
CA ALA A 592 -18.47 -3.21 -5.50
C ALA A 592 -17.56 -3.70 -6.63
N LEU A 593 -16.25 -3.50 -6.49
CA LEU A 593 -15.25 -3.93 -7.48
C LEU A 593 -15.27 -5.44 -7.72
N ARG A 594 -15.40 -6.24 -6.65
CA ARG A 594 -15.51 -7.70 -6.77
C ARG A 594 -16.74 -8.11 -7.56
N ASP A 595 -17.92 -7.60 -7.22
CA ASP A 595 -19.18 -7.98 -7.88
C ASP A 595 -19.21 -7.50 -9.34
N LEU A 596 -18.68 -6.29 -9.62
CA LEU A 596 -18.54 -5.80 -11.00
C LEU A 596 -17.54 -6.62 -11.81
N LEU A 597 -16.43 -7.03 -11.20
CA LEU A 597 -15.46 -7.91 -11.84
C LEU A 597 -16.06 -9.30 -12.11
N GLU A 598 -16.83 -9.84 -11.17
CA GLU A 598 -17.58 -11.10 -11.35
C GLU A 598 -18.52 -11.03 -12.55
N GLU A 599 -19.25 -9.92 -12.69
CA GLU A 599 -20.16 -9.68 -13.82
C GLU A 599 -19.40 -9.51 -15.15
N ILE A 600 -18.36 -8.67 -15.21
CA ILE A 600 -17.55 -8.45 -16.42
C ILE A 600 -16.86 -9.74 -16.86
N THR A 601 -16.43 -10.56 -15.90
CA THR A 601 -15.69 -11.79 -16.18
C THR A 601 -16.59 -13.01 -16.40
N ASP A 602 -17.91 -12.86 -16.29
CA ASP A 602 -18.91 -13.95 -16.32
C ASP A 602 -18.56 -15.05 -15.31
N ASP A 603 -18.56 -14.70 -14.02
CA ASP A 603 -18.19 -15.57 -12.89
C ASP A 603 -16.71 -16.00 -12.93
N PHE A 604 -15.80 -15.02 -13.07
CA PHE A 604 -14.34 -15.21 -13.01
C PHE A 604 -13.82 -16.24 -14.01
N ARG A 605 -14.45 -16.34 -15.19
CA ARG A 605 -13.97 -17.20 -16.27
C ARG A 605 -12.63 -16.71 -16.79
N LEU A 606 -11.73 -17.66 -17.01
CA LEU A 606 -10.40 -17.40 -17.56
C LEU A 606 -10.45 -17.27 -19.08
N ILE A 607 -11.26 -18.12 -19.72
CA ILE A 607 -11.47 -18.09 -21.16
C ILE A 607 -12.96 -17.86 -21.41
N GLU A 608 -13.27 -16.79 -22.14
CA GLU A 608 -14.63 -16.37 -22.43
C GLU A 608 -15.42 -17.50 -23.12
N GLY A 609 -16.68 -17.68 -22.73
CA GLY A 609 -17.56 -18.72 -23.27
C GLY A 609 -17.31 -20.14 -22.75
N THR A 610 -16.28 -20.37 -21.94
CA THR A 610 -15.95 -21.71 -21.39
C THR A 610 -16.38 -21.87 -19.94
N SER A 611 -16.31 -23.10 -19.43
CA SER A 611 -16.51 -23.46 -18.03
C SER A 611 -15.29 -23.17 -17.15
N LEU A 612 -14.11 -22.93 -17.75
CA LEU A 612 -12.86 -22.73 -17.01
C LEU A 612 -12.85 -21.37 -16.30
N ARG A 613 -12.87 -21.41 -14.98
CA ARG A 613 -12.92 -20.25 -14.08
C ARG A 613 -11.94 -20.36 -12.93
N TYR A 614 -11.66 -19.22 -12.31
CA TYR A 614 -10.86 -19.15 -11.09
C TYR A 614 -11.74 -18.82 -9.89
N MET A 615 -11.87 -19.75 -8.94
CA MET A 615 -12.71 -19.54 -7.75
C MET A 615 -12.00 -18.67 -6.71
N LEU A 616 -12.39 -17.40 -6.63
CA LEU A 616 -11.97 -16.51 -5.55
C LEU A 616 -12.56 -16.95 -4.20
N SER A 617 -11.76 -16.85 -3.14
CA SER A 617 -12.24 -17.09 -1.78
C SER A 617 -13.24 -16.02 -1.38
N SER A 618 -14.30 -16.39 -0.65
CA SER A 618 -15.28 -15.43 -0.13
C SER A 618 -14.66 -14.32 0.73
N GLN A 619 -13.48 -14.56 1.32
CA GLN A 619 -12.75 -13.62 2.17
C GLN A 619 -11.64 -12.85 1.45
N LYS A 620 -11.30 -13.20 0.19
CA LYS A 620 -10.23 -12.52 -0.56
C LYS A 620 -10.83 -11.60 -1.61
N SER A 621 -10.26 -10.39 -1.70
CA SER A 621 -10.52 -9.45 -2.79
C SER A 621 -9.67 -9.84 -4.01
N PRO A 622 -10.17 -9.71 -5.25
CA PRO A 622 -9.33 -9.86 -6.45
C PRO A 622 -8.28 -8.74 -6.60
N PHE A 623 -8.38 -7.69 -5.81
CA PHE A 623 -7.51 -6.52 -5.87
C PHE A 623 -6.78 -6.28 -4.55
N VAL A 624 -5.61 -5.66 -4.64
CA VAL A 624 -4.86 -5.10 -3.50
C VAL A 624 -4.36 -3.71 -3.87
N TYR A 625 -4.23 -2.81 -2.88
CA TYR A 625 -3.64 -1.48 -3.12
C TYR A 625 -2.10 -1.53 -3.06
N PRO A 626 -1.39 -0.66 -3.82
CA PRO A 626 0.07 -0.66 -3.89
C PRO A 626 0.77 -0.48 -2.54
N ASP A 627 0.14 0.29 -1.65
CA ASP A 627 0.61 0.70 -0.32
C ASP A 627 0.17 -0.25 0.80
N SER A 628 -0.50 -1.36 0.48
CA SER A 628 -0.94 -2.29 1.51
C SER A 628 0.25 -2.92 2.23
N ASN A 629 0.10 -3.16 3.54
CA ASN A 629 1.12 -3.78 4.39
C ASN A 629 1.48 -5.24 4.01
N HIS A 630 0.75 -5.84 3.06
CA HIS A 630 0.92 -7.23 2.63
C HIS A 630 1.25 -7.29 1.14
N ALA A 631 2.19 -8.15 0.76
CA ALA A 631 2.47 -8.37 -0.65
C ALA A 631 1.23 -8.95 -1.36
N PRO A 632 0.96 -8.55 -2.62
CA PRO A 632 -0.12 -9.12 -3.41
C PRO A 632 0.01 -10.64 -3.47
N ASP A 633 -1.10 -11.35 -3.26
CA ASP A 633 -1.15 -12.76 -3.59
C ASP A 633 -1.00 -12.96 -5.11
N PRO A 634 -0.53 -14.13 -5.59
CA PRO A 634 -0.37 -14.41 -7.01
C PRO A 634 -1.66 -14.23 -7.83
N ASP A 635 -2.83 -14.32 -7.19
CA ASP A 635 -4.15 -14.23 -7.80
C ASP A 635 -4.82 -12.85 -7.69
N GLN A 636 -4.12 -11.87 -7.12
CA GLN A 636 -4.61 -10.50 -6.98
C GLN A 636 -3.91 -9.56 -7.96
N ILE A 637 -4.63 -8.59 -8.49
CA ILE A 637 -4.05 -7.48 -9.25
C ILE A 637 -3.88 -6.26 -8.34
N ILE A 638 -2.88 -5.43 -8.66
CA ILE A 638 -2.65 -4.17 -7.96
C ILE A 638 -3.61 -3.16 -8.58
N LEU A 639 -4.47 -2.55 -7.76
CA LEU A 639 -5.41 -1.53 -8.21
C LEU A 639 -4.90 -0.17 -7.74
N GLU A 640 -4.61 0.71 -8.71
CA GLU A 640 -4.20 2.08 -8.43
C GLU A 640 -5.46 2.94 -8.20
N ARG A 641 -5.57 3.53 -7.01
CA ARG A 641 -6.73 4.36 -6.64
C ARG A 641 -6.84 5.60 -7.53
N ASP A 642 -5.70 6.16 -7.92
CA ASP A 642 -5.59 7.35 -8.79
C ASP A 642 -6.05 7.09 -10.24
N ASP A 643 -6.26 5.84 -10.64
CA ASP A 643 -6.83 5.54 -11.96
C ASP A 643 -8.31 5.92 -12.02
N PHE A 644 -9.00 6.03 -10.88
CA PHE A 644 -10.43 6.36 -10.81
C PHE A 644 -10.62 7.85 -10.52
N ARG A 645 -11.57 8.49 -11.19
CA ARG A 645 -11.99 9.84 -10.79
C ARG A 645 -12.73 9.76 -9.46
N ARG A 646 -12.75 10.87 -8.69
CA ARG A 646 -13.52 10.94 -7.45
C ARG A 646 -15.01 10.64 -7.66
N SER A 647 -15.57 11.06 -8.80
CA SER A 647 -16.93 10.70 -9.22
C SER A 647 -17.12 9.20 -9.35
N ASP A 648 -16.14 8.48 -9.92
CA ASP A 648 -16.22 7.03 -10.13
C ASP A 648 -16.17 6.29 -8.79
N LEU A 649 -15.29 6.73 -7.88
CA LEU A 649 -15.18 6.19 -6.53
C LEU A 649 -16.46 6.42 -5.71
N ARG A 650 -17.09 7.60 -5.84
CA ARG A 650 -18.38 7.92 -5.21
C ARG A 650 -19.52 7.05 -5.74
N ARG A 651 -19.53 6.74 -7.04
CA ARG A 651 -20.47 5.80 -7.65
C ARG A 651 -20.21 4.36 -7.20
N LEU A 652 -18.94 3.95 -7.12
CA LEU A 652 -18.53 2.63 -6.62
C LEU A 652 -18.96 2.39 -5.17
N VAL A 653 -18.76 3.37 -4.28
CA VAL A 653 -19.19 3.23 -2.89
C VAL A 653 -20.72 3.22 -2.76
N GLU A 654 -21.42 4.03 -3.54
CA GLU A 654 -22.89 3.97 -3.61
C GLU A 654 -23.38 2.59 -4.05
N PHE A 655 -22.79 2.04 -5.11
CA PHE A 655 -23.08 0.69 -5.57
C PHE A 655 -22.84 -0.34 -4.46
N GLY A 656 -21.70 -0.25 -3.76
CA GLY A 656 -21.35 -1.12 -2.63
C GLY A 656 -22.35 -1.06 -1.48
N VAL A 657 -22.82 0.13 -1.12
CA VAL A 657 -23.83 0.34 -0.07
C VAL A 657 -25.19 -0.22 -0.51
N ARG A 658 -25.67 0.12 -1.73
CA ARG A 658 -26.93 -0.41 -2.29
C ARG A 658 -26.91 -1.93 -2.49
N ARG A 659 -25.73 -2.52 -2.61
CA ARG A 659 -25.54 -3.97 -2.76
C ARG A 659 -25.63 -4.72 -1.43
N ASP A 660 -25.18 -4.07 -0.35
CA ASP A 660 -25.11 -4.64 1.00
C ASP A 660 -26.41 -4.44 1.78
N MET A 661 -26.95 -3.22 1.76
CA MET A 661 -28.14 -2.83 2.53
C MET A 661 -29.45 -3.31 1.90
N ASP A 662 -30.46 -3.55 2.75
CA ASP A 662 -31.79 -4.01 2.35
C ASP A 662 -32.75 -2.80 2.20
N PRO A 663 -33.51 -2.65 1.09
CA PRO A 663 -33.54 -3.50 -0.09
C PRO A 663 -32.32 -3.35 -0.98
N ARG A 664 -31.76 -4.49 -1.40
CA ARG A 664 -30.68 -4.55 -2.38
C ARG A 664 -31.16 -3.95 -3.69
N SER A 665 -30.51 -2.87 -4.12
CA SER A 665 -30.97 -2.03 -5.24
C SER A 665 -29.82 -1.52 -6.11
N ALA A 666 -28.65 -2.17 -6.04
CA ALA A 666 -27.49 -1.82 -6.86
C ALA A 666 -27.78 -2.01 -8.36
N ASP A 667 -27.51 -0.98 -9.16
CA ASP A 667 -27.69 -0.98 -10.62
C ASP A 667 -26.39 -1.33 -11.34
N TYR A 668 -26.28 -2.59 -11.77
CA TYR A 668 -25.09 -3.09 -12.48
C TYR A 668 -24.94 -2.43 -13.85
N SER A 669 -26.04 -2.18 -14.56
CA SER A 669 -25.97 -1.65 -15.93
C SER A 669 -25.47 -0.21 -15.92
N ALA A 670 -26.00 0.62 -15.01
CA ALA A 670 -25.54 2.00 -14.86
C ALA A 670 -24.06 2.07 -14.44
N GLN A 671 -23.65 1.22 -13.50
CA GLN A 671 -22.26 1.23 -13.02
C GLN A 671 -21.26 0.73 -14.06
N LEU A 672 -21.63 -0.29 -14.86
CA LEU A 672 -20.80 -0.77 -15.97
C LEU A 672 -20.75 0.24 -17.14
N GLU A 673 -21.80 1.02 -17.37
CA GLU A 673 -21.74 2.11 -18.36
C GLU A 673 -20.76 3.21 -17.91
N ALA A 674 -20.71 3.51 -16.62
CA ALA A 674 -19.83 4.52 -16.05
C ALA A 674 -18.35 4.07 -15.95
N ALA A 675 -18.09 2.92 -15.32
CA ALA A 675 -16.74 2.47 -14.98
C ALA A 675 -16.26 1.25 -15.81
N GLY A 676 -17.09 0.75 -16.73
CA GLY A 676 -16.85 -0.53 -17.41
C GLY A 676 -15.54 -0.56 -18.20
N THR A 677 -15.19 0.52 -18.90
CA THR A 677 -13.96 0.52 -19.73
C THR A 677 -12.70 0.27 -18.89
N GLN A 678 -12.59 0.94 -17.74
CA GLN A 678 -11.46 0.79 -16.83
C GLN A 678 -11.47 -0.58 -16.15
N LEU A 679 -12.64 -1.03 -15.68
CA LEU A 679 -12.79 -2.34 -15.04
C LEU A 679 -12.53 -3.49 -16.02
N THR A 680 -12.84 -3.34 -17.30
CA THR A 680 -12.49 -4.32 -18.35
C THR A 680 -10.97 -4.45 -18.49
N GLY A 681 -10.22 -3.35 -18.46
CA GLY A 681 -8.75 -3.39 -18.51
C GLY A 681 -8.17 -4.19 -17.32
N TYR A 682 -8.64 -3.92 -16.11
CA TYR A 682 -8.27 -4.70 -14.93
C TYR A 682 -8.71 -6.17 -15.00
N ALA A 683 -9.86 -6.46 -15.60
CA ALA A 683 -10.35 -7.82 -15.78
C ALA A 683 -9.49 -8.62 -16.75
N GLU A 684 -9.06 -8.00 -17.86
CA GLU A 684 -8.13 -8.60 -18.83
C GLU A 684 -6.78 -8.86 -18.18
N GLU A 685 -6.20 -7.88 -17.49
CA GLU A 685 -4.92 -8.04 -16.79
C GLU A 685 -4.98 -9.16 -15.74
N TRP A 686 -6.07 -9.22 -14.98
CA TRP A 686 -6.28 -10.28 -14.00
C TRP A 686 -6.37 -11.66 -14.67
N ARG A 687 -7.14 -11.81 -15.76
CA ARG A 687 -7.25 -13.07 -16.51
C ARG A 687 -5.88 -13.50 -17.04
N ASP A 688 -5.16 -12.60 -17.70
CA ASP A 688 -3.84 -12.87 -18.27
C ASP A 688 -2.86 -13.31 -17.19
N LYS A 689 -2.84 -12.60 -16.05
CA LYS A 689 -2.00 -12.97 -14.91
C LYS A 689 -2.31 -14.38 -14.39
N ILE A 690 -3.58 -14.74 -14.24
CA ILE A 690 -3.96 -16.09 -13.79
C ILE A 690 -3.57 -17.14 -14.84
N ILE A 691 -3.82 -16.89 -16.12
CA ILE A 691 -3.45 -17.80 -17.22
C ILE A 691 -1.93 -18.00 -17.27
N GLU A 692 -1.15 -16.93 -17.22
CA GLU A 692 0.31 -17.00 -17.24
C GLU A 692 0.85 -17.74 -16.03
N THR A 693 0.35 -17.45 -14.82
CA THR A 693 0.89 -18.05 -13.59
C THR A 693 0.44 -19.49 -13.38
N GLN A 694 -0.82 -19.81 -13.69
CA GLN A 694 -1.43 -21.09 -13.35
C GLN A 694 -1.49 -22.08 -14.52
N LEU A 695 -1.49 -21.60 -15.76
CA LEU A 695 -1.64 -22.46 -16.95
C LEU A 695 -0.38 -22.52 -17.82
N ASN A 696 0.31 -21.39 -18.01
CA ASN A 696 1.41 -21.27 -18.97
C ASN A 696 2.80 -21.07 -18.35
N SER A 697 2.91 -21.03 -17.02
CA SER A 697 4.19 -20.86 -16.32
C SER A 697 5.12 -22.06 -16.50
N ASP A 698 6.42 -21.80 -16.62
CA ASP A 698 7.47 -22.84 -16.66
C ASP A 698 7.50 -23.75 -15.42
N SER A 699 6.80 -23.35 -14.36
CA SER A 699 6.70 -24.07 -13.10
C SER A 699 5.42 -24.91 -12.96
N VAL A 700 4.50 -24.88 -13.93
CA VAL A 700 3.26 -25.66 -13.93
C VAL A 700 3.27 -26.75 -15.00
N PHE A 701 2.49 -27.83 -14.80
CA PHE A 701 2.38 -29.02 -15.66
C PHE A 701 3.66 -29.83 -15.90
N TYR A 702 4.68 -29.25 -16.53
CA TYR A 702 5.74 -29.97 -17.22
C TYR A 702 7.09 -29.95 -16.49
N LYS A 703 7.80 -31.07 -16.56
CA LYS A 703 9.19 -31.21 -16.08
C LYS A 703 10.14 -30.53 -17.08
N ARG A 704 11.08 -29.72 -16.58
CA ARG A 704 12.19 -29.11 -17.36
C ARG A 704 11.70 -28.22 -18.53
N HIS A 705 11.59 -26.89 -18.35
CA HIS A 705 11.29 -25.87 -19.39
C HIS A 705 10.79 -26.47 -20.74
N ALA A 706 9.63 -27.13 -20.69
CA ALA A 706 9.15 -27.90 -21.84
C ALA A 706 8.60 -26.90 -22.85
N ARG A 707 8.73 -27.17 -24.15
CA ARG A 707 8.21 -26.29 -25.21
C ARG A 707 6.70 -26.46 -25.43
N TYR A 708 5.95 -26.82 -24.38
CA TYR A 708 4.53 -27.17 -24.46
C TYR A 708 3.71 -26.16 -23.65
N ASP A 709 2.57 -25.76 -24.20
CA ASP A 709 1.62 -24.85 -23.56
C ASP A 709 0.37 -25.59 -23.03
N PHE A 710 -0.53 -24.88 -22.36
CA PHE A 710 -1.77 -25.47 -21.84
C PHE A 710 -2.67 -26.05 -22.96
N THR A 711 -2.62 -25.48 -24.16
CA THR A 711 -3.38 -25.97 -25.32
C THR A 711 -2.86 -27.34 -25.76
N ASP A 712 -1.54 -27.55 -25.76
CA ASP A 712 -0.94 -28.85 -26.05
C ASP A 712 -1.35 -29.91 -25.01
N PHE A 713 -1.45 -29.53 -23.72
CA PHE A 713 -1.98 -30.42 -22.68
C PHE A 713 -3.43 -30.84 -22.97
N LEU A 714 -4.30 -29.89 -23.29
CA LEU A 714 -5.71 -30.17 -23.59
C LEU A 714 -5.85 -31.04 -24.83
N LEU A 715 -5.13 -30.73 -25.90
CA LEU A 715 -5.16 -31.51 -27.15
C LEU A 715 -4.62 -32.93 -26.95
N ALA A 716 -3.55 -33.09 -26.18
CA ALA A 716 -3.00 -34.40 -25.84
C ALA A 716 -3.96 -35.23 -24.97
N THR A 717 -4.66 -34.56 -24.05
CA THR A 717 -5.71 -35.15 -23.23
C THR A 717 -6.87 -35.61 -24.10
N TYR A 718 -7.42 -34.72 -24.92
CA TYR A 718 -8.51 -35.05 -25.84
C TYR A 718 -8.16 -36.21 -26.77
N SER A 719 -6.98 -36.16 -27.38
CA SER A 719 -6.45 -37.24 -28.23
C SER A 719 -6.39 -38.60 -27.54
N THR A 720 -6.03 -38.61 -26.25
CA THR A 720 -5.93 -39.84 -25.47
C THR A 720 -7.32 -40.36 -25.07
N LEU A 721 -8.25 -39.48 -24.74
CA LEU A 721 -9.64 -39.84 -24.43
C LEU A 721 -10.35 -40.38 -25.67
N THR A 722 -10.22 -39.74 -26.83
CA THR A 722 -10.75 -40.26 -28.11
C THR A 722 -10.19 -41.63 -28.47
N LEU A 723 -8.91 -41.89 -28.17
CA LEU A 723 -8.29 -43.19 -28.42
C LEU A 723 -8.85 -44.29 -27.51
N LEU A 724 -9.18 -43.96 -26.26
CA LEU A 724 -9.79 -44.89 -25.31
C LEU A 724 -11.28 -45.12 -25.58
N ASP A 725 -11.95 -44.16 -26.22
CA ASP A 725 -13.34 -44.25 -26.68
C ASP A 725 -13.47 -45.16 -27.90
N ASP A 726 -12.50 -45.09 -28.82
CA ASP A 726 -12.42 -46.07 -29.90
C ASP A 726 -10.97 -46.28 -30.37
N PRO A 727 -10.34 -47.42 -30.07
CA PRO A 727 -8.95 -47.67 -30.45
C PRO A 727 -8.79 -48.20 -31.89
N TRP A 728 -9.87 -48.48 -32.62
CA TRP A 728 -9.81 -49.09 -33.96
C TRP A 728 -9.51 -48.12 -35.11
N HIS A 729 -9.37 -46.83 -34.82
CA HIS A 729 -8.88 -45.87 -35.81
C HIS A 729 -7.66 -45.11 -35.28
N GLU A 730 -6.89 -44.52 -36.19
CA GLU A 730 -5.74 -43.69 -35.83
C GLU A 730 -6.20 -42.29 -35.39
N VAL A 731 -5.52 -41.71 -34.40
CA VAL A 731 -5.84 -40.35 -33.94
C VAL A 731 -5.23 -39.34 -34.91
N THR A 732 -6.10 -38.71 -35.70
CA THR A 732 -5.77 -37.67 -36.69
C THR A 732 -6.58 -36.41 -36.41
N ALA A 733 -6.17 -35.27 -36.95
CA ALA A 733 -6.90 -34.02 -36.77
C ALA A 733 -8.35 -34.11 -37.32
N GLU A 734 -8.53 -34.80 -38.44
CA GLU A 734 -9.84 -35.08 -39.03
C GLU A 734 -10.71 -35.91 -38.09
N ARG A 735 -10.14 -36.97 -37.51
CA ARG A 735 -10.87 -37.82 -36.56
C ARG A 735 -11.23 -37.09 -35.28
N LEU A 736 -10.33 -36.28 -34.73
CA LEU A 736 -10.63 -35.47 -33.55
C LEU A 736 -11.77 -34.49 -33.83
N ASN A 737 -11.77 -33.87 -35.02
CA ASN A 737 -12.87 -33.01 -35.44
C ASN A 737 -14.18 -33.78 -35.65
N GLU A 738 -14.16 -34.96 -36.27
CA GLU A 738 -15.33 -35.83 -36.40
C GLU A 738 -15.88 -36.24 -35.03
N ARG A 739 -15.00 -36.54 -34.07
CA ARG A 739 -15.40 -36.87 -32.70
C ARG A 739 -15.99 -35.66 -31.98
N TYR A 740 -15.42 -34.48 -32.17
CA TYR A 740 -15.88 -33.21 -31.61
C TYR A 740 -17.25 -32.79 -32.17
N GLN A 741 -17.60 -33.23 -33.37
CA GLN A 741 -18.93 -33.05 -33.97
C GLN A 741 -20.01 -33.94 -33.38
N SER A 742 -19.64 -34.99 -32.63
CA SER A 742 -20.60 -35.91 -32.03
C SER A 742 -21.11 -35.38 -30.69
N ASP A 743 -22.42 -35.50 -30.47
CA ASP A 743 -23.07 -35.21 -29.18
C ASP A 743 -22.90 -36.35 -28.16
N ASP A 744 -22.29 -37.47 -28.54
CA ASP A 744 -22.10 -38.63 -27.68
C ASP A 744 -21.03 -38.36 -26.60
N GLU A 745 -21.30 -38.77 -25.35
CA GLU A 745 -20.32 -38.68 -24.26
C GLU A 745 -19.16 -39.67 -24.49
N LEU A 746 -17.92 -39.20 -24.27
CA LEU A 746 -16.72 -40.05 -24.33
C LEU A 746 -16.77 -41.09 -23.21
N THR A 747 -16.73 -42.38 -23.56
CA THR A 747 -16.68 -43.47 -22.60
C THR A 747 -15.64 -44.49 -23.02
N VAL A 748 -15.01 -45.20 -22.08
CA VAL A 748 -14.07 -46.26 -22.48
C VAL A 748 -14.86 -47.34 -23.23
N ASP A 749 -14.40 -47.70 -24.43
CA ASP A 749 -15.02 -48.79 -25.21
C ASP A 749 -15.18 -50.04 -24.33
N ARG A 750 -16.36 -50.68 -24.38
CA ARG A 750 -16.70 -51.76 -23.45
C ARG A 750 -15.80 -52.99 -23.61
N GLN A 751 -15.44 -53.34 -24.84
CA GLN A 751 -14.58 -54.49 -25.12
C GLN A 751 -13.13 -54.17 -24.77
N LEU A 752 -12.69 -52.94 -25.10
CA LEU A 752 -11.39 -52.44 -24.66
C LEU A 752 -11.28 -52.47 -23.13
N LEU A 753 -12.32 -52.04 -22.42
CA LEU A 753 -12.34 -52.00 -20.97
C LEU A 753 -12.17 -53.40 -20.36
N SER A 754 -12.82 -54.42 -20.93
CA SER A 754 -12.62 -55.81 -20.52
C SER A 754 -11.16 -56.24 -20.69
N GLY A 755 -10.54 -55.95 -21.84
CA GLY A 755 -9.12 -56.24 -22.06
C GLY A 755 -8.17 -55.45 -21.15
N LEU A 756 -8.50 -54.19 -20.85
CA LEU A 756 -7.72 -53.39 -19.91
C LEU A 756 -7.81 -53.95 -18.48
N GLU A 757 -8.98 -54.43 -18.04
CA GLU A 757 -9.18 -55.04 -16.71
C GLU A 757 -8.37 -56.33 -16.51
N GLU A 758 -7.93 -56.99 -17.59
CA GLU A 758 -7.03 -58.16 -17.53
C GLU A 758 -5.55 -57.78 -17.37
N VAL A 759 -5.16 -56.59 -17.84
CA VAL A 759 -3.76 -56.14 -17.88
C VAL A 759 -3.43 -55.15 -16.75
N LEU A 760 -4.39 -54.32 -16.35
CA LEU A 760 -4.22 -53.23 -15.38
C LEU A 760 -4.83 -53.57 -14.02
N GLY A 761 -4.31 -52.93 -12.96
CA GLY A 761 -4.87 -53.04 -11.62
C GLY A 761 -6.19 -52.28 -11.45
N HIS A 762 -6.99 -52.66 -10.44
CA HIS A 762 -8.29 -52.03 -10.14
C HIS A 762 -8.19 -50.49 -9.98
N GLU A 763 -7.13 -49.97 -9.34
CA GLU A 763 -6.95 -48.52 -9.16
C GLU A 763 -6.58 -47.79 -10.47
N GLU A 764 -5.85 -48.43 -11.37
CA GLU A 764 -5.49 -47.86 -12.68
C GLU A 764 -6.74 -47.75 -13.57
N ILE A 765 -7.56 -48.81 -13.62
CA ILE A 765 -8.84 -48.81 -14.32
C ILE A 765 -9.79 -47.73 -13.80
N LYS A 766 -9.86 -47.58 -12.47
CA LYS A 766 -10.67 -46.53 -11.84
C LYS A 766 -10.19 -45.14 -12.27
N THR A 767 -8.89 -44.95 -12.43
CA THR A 767 -8.31 -43.67 -12.88
C THR A 767 -8.65 -43.39 -14.34
N VAL A 768 -8.58 -44.39 -15.22
CA VAL A 768 -9.00 -44.27 -16.63
C VAL A 768 -10.48 -43.90 -16.73
N LYS A 769 -11.37 -44.59 -15.99
CA LYS A 769 -12.81 -44.27 -15.97
C LYS A 769 -13.06 -42.83 -15.48
N LYS A 770 -12.36 -42.40 -14.43
CA LYS A 770 -12.48 -41.04 -13.88
C LYS A 770 -11.93 -39.93 -14.77
N ALA A 771 -11.01 -40.25 -15.69
CA ALA A 771 -10.52 -39.27 -16.66
C ALA A 771 -11.58 -38.99 -17.75
N MET A 772 -12.37 -40.01 -18.13
CA MET A 772 -13.49 -39.83 -19.07
C MET A 772 -14.58 -38.90 -18.53
N GLU A 773 -14.80 -38.89 -17.20
CA GLU A 773 -15.75 -37.96 -16.56
C GLU A 773 -15.39 -36.48 -16.81
N ASP A 774 -14.13 -36.17 -17.11
CA ASP A 774 -13.68 -34.79 -17.36
C ASP A 774 -13.72 -34.40 -18.85
N ALA A 775 -14.08 -35.35 -19.75
CA ALA A 775 -13.93 -35.19 -21.20
C ALA A 775 -14.70 -33.98 -21.78
N LYS A 776 -15.93 -33.79 -21.32
CA LYS A 776 -16.78 -32.66 -21.73
C LYS A 776 -16.15 -31.31 -21.40
N TYR A 777 -15.46 -31.20 -20.26
CA TYR A 777 -14.78 -29.96 -19.86
C TYR A 777 -13.54 -29.70 -20.72
N VAL A 778 -12.85 -30.77 -21.14
CA VAL A 778 -11.73 -30.67 -22.09
C VAL A 778 -12.24 -30.19 -23.45
N GLU A 779 -13.33 -30.77 -23.96
CA GLU A 779 -13.95 -30.37 -25.23
C GLU A 779 -14.41 -28.90 -25.24
N ASP A 780 -15.04 -28.46 -24.14
CA ASP A 780 -15.50 -27.08 -23.97
C ASP A 780 -14.36 -26.06 -24.09
N VAL A 781 -13.25 -26.27 -23.38
CA VAL A 781 -12.09 -25.36 -23.47
C VAL A 781 -11.34 -25.52 -24.78
N LEU A 782 -11.19 -26.74 -25.29
CA LEU A 782 -10.56 -27.01 -26.59
C LEU A 782 -11.30 -26.30 -27.73
N GLY A 783 -12.63 -26.25 -27.67
CA GLY A 783 -13.47 -25.53 -28.63
C GLY A 783 -13.21 -24.02 -28.66
N SER A 784 -12.95 -23.40 -27.51
CA SER A 784 -12.62 -21.97 -27.46
C SER A 784 -11.20 -21.67 -27.97
N LEU A 785 -10.25 -22.58 -27.74
CA LEU A 785 -8.84 -22.39 -28.13
C LEU A 785 -8.54 -22.80 -29.58
N LEU A 786 -9.16 -23.88 -30.06
CA LEU A 786 -8.88 -24.50 -31.37
C LEU A 786 -10.14 -24.68 -32.22
N GLY A 787 -11.27 -24.07 -31.88
CA GLY A 787 -12.51 -24.13 -32.66
C GLY A 787 -12.63 -23.01 -33.68
N VAL A 788 -13.16 -23.33 -34.87
CA VAL A 788 -13.64 -22.36 -35.86
C VAL A 788 -15.14 -22.10 -35.71
N SER A 789 -15.86 -23.04 -35.11
CA SER A 789 -17.28 -22.91 -34.71
C SER A 789 -17.59 -23.84 -33.53
N ALA A 790 -18.78 -23.72 -32.96
CA ALA A 790 -19.23 -24.52 -31.81
C ALA A 790 -19.18 -26.05 -32.01
N SER A 791 -19.08 -26.53 -33.25
CA SER A 791 -18.98 -27.96 -33.57
C SER A 791 -17.87 -28.27 -34.56
N THR A 792 -16.86 -27.40 -34.73
CA THR A 792 -15.78 -27.67 -35.70
C THR A 792 -14.46 -27.09 -35.21
N LEU A 793 -13.44 -27.95 -35.17
CA LEU A 793 -12.07 -27.59 -34.84
C LEU A 793 -11.33 -27.03 -36.07
N ASP A 794 -10.31 -26.21 -35.83
CA ASP A 794 -9.34 -25.78 -36.83
C ASP A 794 -8.43 -26.97 -37.17
N VAL A 795 -8.90 -27.80 -38.10
CA VAL A 795 -8.20 -29.02 -38.51
C VAL A 795 -6.75 -28.76 -38.95
N PRO A 796 -6.43 -27.70 -39.75
CA PRO A 796 -5.05 -27.29 -40.00
C PRO A 796 -4.20 -27.07 -38.74
N GLU A 797 -4.65 -26.22 -37.82
CA GLU A 797 -3.89 -25.90 -36.60
C GLU A 797 -3.74 -27.13 -35.69
N VAL A 798 -4.81 -27.90 -35.51
CA VAL A 798 -4.78 -29.18 -34.76
C VAL A 798 -3.77 -30.14 -35.38
N ARG A 799 -3.73 -30.25 -36.71
CA ARG A 799 -2.75 -31.12 -37.40
C ARG A 799 -1.33 -30.66 -37.13
N ASP A 800 -1.06 -29.38 -37.31
CA ASP A 800 0.27 -28.81 -37.11
C ASP A 800 0.75 -29.01 -35.65
N ARG A 801 -0.13 -28.81 -34.66
CA ARG A 801 0.18 -29.07 -33.25
C ARG A 801 0.40 -30.54 -32.94
N LEU A 802 -0.41 -31.47 -33.47
CA LEU A 802 -0.20 -32.91 -33.29
C LEU A 802 1.12 -33.40 -33.90
N GLU A 803 1.53 -32.82 -35.04
CA GLU A 803 2.79 -33.15 -35.70
C GLU A 803 4.01 -32.62 -34.94
N GLN A 804 3.92 -31.40 -34.41
CA GLN A 804 5.00 -30.75 -33.66
C GLN A 804 5.13 -31.31 -32.24
N ASN A 805 4.00 -31.50 -31.55
CA ASN A 805 3.88 -31.87 -30.14
C ASN A 805 3.04 -33.15 -30.00
N PRO A 806 3.62 -34.35 -30.22
CA PRO A 806 2.86 -35.59 -30.16
C PRO A 806 2.21 -35.82 -28.78
N PRO A 807 0.93 -36.24 -28.70
CA PRO A 807 0.19 -36.35 -27.43
C PRO A 807 0.91 -37.10 -26.31
N PHE A 808 1.53 -38.25 -26.66
CA PHE A 808 2.24 -39.08 -25.68
C PHE A 808 3.53 -38.44 -25.14
N GLU A 809 4.17 -37.58 -25.93
CA GLU A 809 5.35 -36.83 -25.52
C GLU A 809 4.97 -35.68 -24.59
N VAL A 810 3.88 -34.97 -24.89
CA VAL A 810 3.31 -33.91 -24.03
C VAL A 810 2.94 -34.48 -22.67
N LEU A 811 2.12 -35.53 -22.62
CA LEU A 811 1.74 -36.20 -21.37
C LEU A 811 2.94 -36.83 -20.66
N GLY A 812 3.97 -37.23 -21.40
CA GLY A 812 5.20 -37.78 -20.83
C GLY A 812 6.07 -36.78 -20.10
N MET A 813 5.93 -35.49 -20.43
CA MET A 813 6.62 -34.40 -19.76
C MET A 813 5.91 -33.92 -18.50
N LEU A 814 4.67 -34.34 -18.26
CA LEU A 814 3.95 -34.01 -17.02
C LEU A 814 4.75 -34.43 -15.77
N GLY A 815 4.69 -33.62 -14.73
CA GLY A 815 5.32 -33.91 -13.45
C GLY A 815 4.50 -33.50 -12.25
N ARG A 816 4.22 -34.46 -11.36
CA ARG A 816 3.44 -34.26 -10.13
C ARG A 816 3.90 -33.08 -9.27
N GLN A 817 5.21 -32.81 -9.20
CA GLN A 817 5.72 -31.64 -8.48
C GLN A 817 5.26 -30.33 -9.11
N TYR A 818 5.26 -30.23 -10.45
CA TYR A 818 4.86 -29.04 -11.21
C TYR A 818 3.34 -28.90 -11.28
N ILE A 819 2.62 -30.01 -11.47
CA ILE A 819 1.15 -30.07 -11.34
C ILE A 819 0.73 -29.60 -9.94
N GLY A 820 1.50 -29.95 -8.91
CA GLY A 820 1.26 -29.53 -7.53
C GLY A 820 1.32 -28.01 -7.30
N ASN A 821 1.95 -27.25 -8.20
CA ASN A 821 2.01 -25.79 -8.16
C ASN A 821 0.75 -25.12 -8.73
N ILE A 822 -0.08 -25.86 -9.47
CA ILE A 822 -1.36 -25.35 -9.97
C ILE A 822 -2.32 -25.25 -8.79
N GLU A 823 -2.93 -24.07 -8.62
CA GLU A 823 -3.91 -23.87 -7.59
C GLU A 823 -5.18 -24.68 -7.81
N SER A 824 -5.71 -25.29 -6.74
CA SER A 824 -6.98 -26.03 -6.80
C SER A 824 -8.19 -25.16 -7.13
N ARG A 825 -8.01 -23.84 -7.22
CA ARG A 825 -9.03 -22.84 -7.56
C ARG A 825 -9.30 -22.72 -9.06
N VAL A 826 -8.36 -23.17 -9.91
CA VAL A 826 -8.54 -23.23 -11.36
C VAL A 826 -9.43 -24.42 -11.71
N ARG A 827 -10.70 -24.15 -12.08
CA ARG A 827 -11.79 -25.14 -12.10
C ARG A 827 -12.68 -25.01 -13.33
N PHE A 828 -13.22 -26.14 -13.80
CA PHE A 828 -14.25 -26.17 -14.82
C PHE A 828 -15.66 -26.07 -14.19
N GLU A 829 -15.90 -26.83 -13.13
CA GLU A 829 -17.16 -26.80 -12.39
C GLU A 829 -16.96 -27.29 -10.94
N SER A 830 -18.03 -27.24 -10.13
CA SER A 830 -18.04 -27.70 -8.74
C SER A 830 -17.55 -29.15 -8.60
N GLY A 831 -16.27 -29.33 -8.32
CA GLY A 831 -15.64 -30.63 -8.07
C GLY A 831 -14.55 -31.05 -9.07
N HIS A 832 -14.43 -30.36 -10.21
CA HIS A 832 -13.47 -30.69 -11.26
C HIS A 832 -12.47 -29.53 -11.46
N ASN A 833 -11.20 -29.76 -11.11
CA ASN A 833 -10.13 -28.77 -11.25
C ASN A 833 -9.02 -29.24 -12.20
N VAL A 834 -8.30 -28.28 -12.78
CA VAL A 834 -7.27 -28.53 -13.79
C VAL A 834 -6.11 -29.36 -13.23
N ARG A 835 -5.75 -29.13 -11.96
CA ARG A 835 -4.72 -29.91 -11.26
C ARG A 835 -5.08 -31.39 -11.18
N ASP A 836 -6.31 -31.71 -10.77
CA ASP A 836 -6.79 -33.08 -10.66
C ASP A 836 -6.88 -33.75 -12.05
N LEU A 837 -7.30 -33.01 -13.08
CA LEU A 837 -7.28 -33.50 -14.46
C LEU A 837 -5.85 -33.84 -14.91
N ALA A 838 -4.88 -32.97 -14.64
CA ALA A 838 -3.47 -33.20 -14.99
C ALA A 838 -2.86 -34.40 -14.23
N ASP A 839 -3.18 -34.55 -12.94
CA ASP A 839 -2.77 -35.71 -12.14
C ASP A 839 -3.42 -37.01 -12.66
N LYS A 840 -4.71 -36.99 -13.00
CA LYS A 840 -5.40 -38.13 -13.64
C LYS A 840 -4.73 -38.49 -14.96
N MET A 841 -4.43 -37.52 -15.82
CA MET A 841 -3.81 -37.78 -17.12
C MET A 841 -2.35 -38.25 -17.02
N TYR A 842 -1.61 -37.80 -16.01
CA TYR A 842 -0.30 -38.36 -15.67
C TYR A 842 -0.41 -39.87 -15.36
N ASP A 843 -1.41 -40.25 -14.56
CA ASP A 843 -1.66 -41.64 -14.17
C ASP A 843 -2.23 -42.49 -15.31
N VAL A 844 -3.14 -41.94 -16.13
CA VAL A 844 -3.64 -42.60 -17.36
C VAL A 844 -2.48 -42.87 -18.31
N ARG A 845 -1.60 -41.89 -18.55
CA ARG A 845 -0.42 -42.08 -19.38
C ARG A 845 0.51 -43.16 -18.82
N LYS A 846 0.66 -43.24 -17.50
CA LYS A 846 1.43 -44.31 -16.86
C LYS A 846 0.79 -45.68 -17.11
N ALA A 847 -0.52 -45.81 -16.86
CA ALA A 847 -1.28 -47.03 -17.12
C ALA A 847 -1.16 -47.47 -18.58
N LEU A 848 -1.26 -46.53 -19.54
CA LEU A 848 -1.07 -46.81 -20.96
C LEU A 848 0.35 -47.30 -21.32
N ASN A 849 1.40 -46.81 -20.64
CA ASN A 849 2.74 -47.36 -20.81
C ASN A 849 2.80 -48.82 -20.32
N ASP A 850 2.25 -49.09 -19.13
CA ASP A 850 2.23 -50.43 -18.55
C ASP A 850 1.43 -51.41 -19.45
N THR A 851 0.30 -50.96 -20.01
CA THR A 851 -0.44 -51.71 -21.03
C THR A 851 0.41 -51.95 -22.30
N THR A 852 1.14 -50.94 -22.78
CA THR A 852 1.94 -51.04 -24.01
C THR A 852 3.11 -52.03 -23.91
N ASP A 853 3.67 -52.19 -22.70
CA ASP A 853 4.80 -53.09 -22.47
C ASP A 853 4.41 -54.57 -22.40
N HIS A 854 3.16 -54.88 -22.00
CA HIS A 854 2.74 -56.26 -21.74
C HIS A 854 1.40 -56.68 -22.38
N GLY A 855 0.63 -55.77 -22.96
CA GLY A 855 -0.75 -56.01 -23.39
C GLY A 855 -0.99 -56.21 -24.88
N TYR A 856 0.05 -56.22 -25.73
CA TYR A 856 -0.16 -56.40 -27.17
C TYR A 856 -0.56 -57.85 -27.49
N GLN A 857 -1.76 -58.04 -28.02
CA GLN A 857 -2.35 -59.36 -28.29
C GLN A 857 -1.94 -59.86 -29.68
N ARG A 858 -0.69 -60.34 -29.80
CA ARG A 858 -0.15 -60.84 -31.08
C ARG A 858 -0.97 -61.98 -31.66
N GLU A 859 -1.36 -62.95 -30.83
CA GLU A 859 -2.14 -64.12 -31.27
C GLU A 859 -3.51 -63.69 -31.83
N ALA A 860 -4.12 -62.66 -31.26
CA ALA A 860 -5.39 -62.13 -31.76
C ALA A 860 -5.25 -61.46 -33.12
N VAL A 861 -4.23 -60.62 -33.27
CA VAL A 861 -3.95 -59.92 -34.53
C VAL A 861 -3.62 -60.92 -35.63
N GLU A 862 -2.77 -61.92 -35.35
CA GLU A 862 -2.41 -62.97 -36.29
C GLU A 862 -3.64 -63.81 -36.69
N TYR A 863 -4.45 -64.25 -35.72
CA TYR A 863 -5.68 -65.02 -35.99
C TYR A 863 -6.64 -64.27 -36.93
N VAL A 864 -6.95 -63.00 -36.62
CA VAL A 864 -7.90 -62.23 -37.45
C VAL A 864 -7.32 -61.95 -38.84
N SER A 865 -6.04 -61.58 -38.92
CA SER A 865 -5.39 -61.25 -40.20
C SER A 865 -5.27 -62.48 -41.11
N GLU A 866 -4.94 -63.64 -40.56
CA GLU A 866 -4.69 -64.86 -41.33
C GLU A 866 -5.96 -65.70 -41.59
N MET A 867 -6.85 -65.80 -40.60
CA MET A 867 -8.02 -66.69 -40.66
C MET A 867 -9.30 -66.00 -41.11
N LEU A 868 -9.50 -64.72 -40.76
CA LEU A 868 -10.78 -64.03 -40.94
C LEU A 868 -10.83 -63.08 -42.15
N SER A 869 -9.69 -62.56 -42.61
CA SER A 869 -9.60 -61.53 -43.66
C SER A 869 -10.32 -61.83 -44.98
N ASP A 870 -10.41 -63.09 -45.38
CA ASP A 870 -11.08 -63.53 -46.61
C ASP A 870 -12.39 -64.32 -46.35
N THR A 871 -12.92 -64.25 -45.13
CA THR A 871 -14.15 -64.95 -44.76
C THR A 871 -15.37 -64.14 -45.22
N ASP A 872 -16.23 -64.78 -46.01
CA ASP A 872 -17.53 -64.22 -46.43
C ASP A 872 -18.66 -64.78 -45.54
N ILE A 873 -19.23 -63.93 -44.69
CA ILE A 873 -20.31 -64.30 -43.76
C ILE A 873 -21.54 -64.81 -44.51
N GLN A 874 -21.84 -64.29 -45.70
CA GLN A 874 -22.99 -64.76 -46.48
C GLN A 874 -22.79 -66.22 -46.94
N SER A 875 -21.57 -66.54 -47.39
CA SER A 875 -21.17 -67.91 -47.72
C SER A 875 -21.21 -68.83 -46.50
N VAL A 876 -20.83 -68.35 -45.31
CA VAL A 876 -20.94 -69.10 -44.05
C VAL A 876 -22.40 -69.37 -43.70
N SER A 877 -23.26 -68.35 -43.76
CA SER A 877 -24.71 -68.43 -43.48
C SER A 877 -25.45 -69.39 -44.41
N ASP A 878 -25.12 -69.37 -45.71
CA ASP A 878 -25.77 -70.24 -46.69
C ASP A 878 -25.39 -71.71 -46.52
N ARG A 879 -24.19 -72.00 -46.03
CA ARG A 879 -23.76 -73.34 -45.65
C ARG A 879 -24.33 -73.77 -44.30
N TYR A 880 -24.38 -72.88 -43.31
CA TYR A 880 -25.04 -73.11 -42.03
C TYR A 880 -26.52 -73.52 -42.21
N LYS A 881 -27.26 -72.84 -43.09
CA LYS A 881 -28.65 -73.19 -43.44
C LYS A 881 -28.77 -74.61 -44.00
N LYS A 882 -27.78 -75.08 -44.77
CA LYS A 882 -27.75 -76.46 -45.29
C LYS A 882 -27.44 -77.46 -44.18
N LEU A 883 -26.43 -77.20 -43.35
CA LEU A 883 -26.04 -78.08 -42.24
C LEU A 883 -27.20 -78.30 -41.25
N LYS A 884 -28.00 -77.27 -40.98
CA LYS A 884 -29.20 -77.36 -40.12
C LYS A 884 -30.28 -78.33 -40.62
N THR A 885 -30.23 -78.75 -41.88
CA THR A 885 -31.20 -79.72 -42.45
C THR A 885 -30.83 -81.18 -42.20
N TYR A 886 -29.64 -81.45 -41.65
CA TYR A 886 -29.15 -82.80 -41.37
C TYR A 886 -29.20 -83.12 -39.88
N ASP A 887 -29.78 -84.28 -39.51
CA ASP A 887 -29.94 -84.71 -38.12
C ASP A 887 -28.63 -85.20 -37.45
N ALA A 888 -27.53 -85.32 -38.20
CA ALA A 888 -26.26 -85.92 -37.76
C ALA A 888 -25.13 -84.91 -37.54
N VAL A 889 -25.40 -83.60 -37.59
CA VAL A 889 -24.41 -82.54 -37.33
C VAL A 889 -24.22 -82.35 -35.84
N ASP A 890 -22.99 -82.08 -35.41
CA ASP A 890 -22.66 -81.78 -34.02
C ASP A 890 -23.51 -80.57 -33.53
N PRO A 891 -24.31 -80.74 -32.46
CA PRO A 891 -25.10 -79.65 -31.87
C PRO A 891 -24.26 -78.43 -31.48
N ASP A 892 -23.06 -78.65 -30.94
CA ASP A 892 -22.18 -77.57 -30.45
C ASP A 892 -21.63 -76.74 -31.62
N LEU A 893 -21.25 -77.39 -32.73
CA LEU A 893 -20.85 -76.72 -33.98
C LEU A 893 -22.01 -75.90 -34.57
N THR A 894 -23.23 -76.45 -34.52
CA THR A 894 -24.43 -75.79 -35.06
C THR A 894 -24.85 -74.59 -34.21
N GLU A 895 -24.66 -74.64 -32.90
CA GLU A 895 -24.90 -73.51 -32.00
C GLU A 895 -23.90 -72.39 -32.25
N GLN A 896 -22.60 -72.68 -32.28
CA GLN A 896 -21.54 -71.68 -32.44
C GLN A 896 -21.54 -71.02 -33.84
N LEU A 897 -21.74 -71.78 -34.91
CA LEU A 897 -21.93 -71.21 -36.25
C LEU A 897 -23.20 -70.35 -36.33
N GLY A 898 -24.24 -70.69 -35.56
CA GLY A 898 -25.44 -69.89 -35.45
C GLY A 898 -25.16 -68.52 -34.83
N GLN A 899 -24.24 -68.43 -33.87
CA GLN A 899 -23.79 -67.16 -33.28
C GLN A 899 -22.99 -66.34 -34.29
N VAL A 900 -22.04 -66.96 -35.00
CA VAL A 900 -21.27 -66.31 -36.09
C VAL A 900 -22.18 -65.74 -37.17
N CYS A 901 -23.23 -66.47 -37.57
CA CYS A 901 -24.17 -66.01 -38.61
C CYS A 901 -25.06 -64.83 -38.19
N ASN A 902 -25.04 -64.41 -36.93
CA ASN A 902 -25.76 -63.22 -36.47
C ASN A 902 -24.99 -61.93 -36.75
N HIS A 903 -23.71 -62.03 -37.10
CA HIS A 903 -22.85 -60.89 -37.40
C HIS A 903 -22.98 -60.45 -38.86
N THR A 904 -22.60 -59.20 -39.14
CA THR A 904 -22.59 -58.64 -40.50
C THR A 904 -21.18 -58.62 -41.09
N GLN A 905 -21.06 -58.64 -42.42
CA GLN A 905 -19.75 -58.57 -43.08
C GLN A 905 -18.98 -57.30 -42.65
N SER A 906 -19.69 -56.18 -42.43
CA SER A 906 -19.08 -54.94 -41.95
C SER A 906 -18.38 -55.12 -40.60
N GLU A 907 -19.00 -55.81 -39.64
CA GLU A 907 -18.41 -56.03 -38.32
C GLU A 907 -17.12 -56.87 -38.40
N LEU A 908 -17.06 -57.81 -39.35
CA LEU A 908 -15.86 -58.60 -39.61
C LEU A 908 -14.79 -57.78 -40.32
N ASP A 909 -15.17 -56.99 -41.32
CA ASP A 909 -14.26 -56.10 -42.06
C ASP A 909 -13.65 -55.04 -41.13
N ASP A 910 -14.41 -54.55 -40.14
CA ASP A 910 -13.93 -53.63 -39.10
C ASP A 910 -12.88 -54.31 -38.20
N ALA A 911 -13.12 -55.55 -37.76
CA ALA A 911 -12.16 -56.33 -36.97
C ALA A 911 -10.87 -56.62 -37.75
N VAL A 912 -10.98 -56.95 -39.05
CA VAL A 912 -9.84 -57.16 -39.95
C VAL A 912 -9.05 -55.86 -40.12
N SER A 913 -9.73 -54.74 -40.38
CA SER A 913 -9.11 -53.42 -40.51
C SER A 913 -8.39 -53.01 -39.22
N ALA A 914 -8.97 -53.31 -38.06
CA ALA A 914 -8.34 -53.07 -36.76
C ALA A 914 -7.08 -53.94 -36.54
N ALA A 915 -7.09 -55.20 -36.98
CA ALA A 915 -5.92 -56.08 -36.93
C ALA A 915 -4.77 -55.56 -37.83
N GLU A 916 -5.10 -55.13 -39.05
CA GLU A 916 -4.15 -54.50 -39.97
C GLU A 916 -3.57 -53.20 -39.39
N LEU A 917 -4.43 -52.36 -38.79
CA LEU A 917 -4.03 -51.14 -38.09
C LEU A 917 -3.05 -51.45 -36.95
N ALA A 918 -3.41 -52.41 -36.08
CA ALA A 918 -2.58 -52.80 -34.95
C ALA A 918 -1.20 -53.33 -35.40
N ASN A 919 -1.17 -54.18 -36.42
CA ASN A 919 0.09 -54.70 -36.96
C ASN A 919 0.96 -53.59 -37.59
N ARG A 920 0.34 -52.66 -38.33
CA ARG A 920 1.02 -51.51 -38.95
C ARG A 920 1.65 -50.58 -37.92
N LEU A 921 0.95 -50.30 -36.83
CA LEU A 921 1.34 -49.28 -35.85
C LEU A 921 2.26 -49.80 -34.73
N TYR A 922 2.30 -51.10 -34.45
CA TYR A 922 3.07 -51.67 -33.33
C TYR A 922 4.58 -51.36 -33.40
N GLY A 923 5.15 -51.26 -34.61
CA GLY A 923 6.56 -50.91 -34.84
C GLY A 923 6.86 -49.41 -34.88
N GLY A 924 5.86 -48.55 -34.65
CA GLY A 924 5.93 -47.10 -34.81
C GLY A 924 6.42 -46.31 -33.60
N LYS A 925 6.11 -45.00 -33.60
CA LYS A 925 6.35 -44.07 -32.47
C LYS A 925 5.56 -44.52 -31.22
N PRO A 926 5.91 -44.05 -30.00
CA PRO A 926 5.26 -44.48 -28.76
C PRO A 926 3.73 -44.42 -28.78
N PHE A 927 3.15 -43.31 -29.27
CA PHE A 927 1.69 -43.16 -29.35
C PHE A 927 1.04 -44.17 -30.32
N ALA A 928 1.62 -44.37 -31.49
CA ALA A 928 1.18 -45.38 -32.46
C ALA A 928 1.25 -46.79 -31.87
N ARG A 929 2.31 -47.10 -31.11
CA ARG A 929 2.45 -48.38 -30.42
C ARG A 929 1.38 -48.56 -29.34
N THR A 930 1.03 -47.52 -28.60
CA THR A 930 -0.10 -47.55 -27.65
C THR A 930 -1.43 -47.77 -28.38
N THR A 931 -1.70 -47.06 -29.47
CA THR A 931 -2.89 -47.30 -30.32
C THR A 931 -2.96 -48.74 -30.80
N ALA A 932 -1.85 -49.30 -31.28
CA ALA A 932 -1.78 -50.70 -31.72
C ALA A 932 -2.13 -51.69 -30.59
N THR A 933 -1.61 -51.44 -29.39
CA THR A 933 -1.89 -52.29 -28.23
C THR A 933 -3.35 -52.21 -27.82
N LEU A 934 -3.93 -51.02 -27.70
CA LEU A 934 -5.34 -50.86 -27.35
C LEU A 934 -6.25 -51.48 -28.42
N ALA A 935 -5.94 -51.30 -29.70
CA ALA A 935 -6.68 -51.93 -30.79
C ALA A 935 -6.63 -53.46 -30.69
N SER A 936 -5.45 -54.03 -30.40
CA SER A 936 -5.29 -55.48 -30.23
C SER A 936 -6.04 -56.03 -28.99
N LEU A 937 -6.13 -55.26 -27.90
CA LEU A 937 -6.86 -55.65 -26.70
C LEU A 937 -8.36 -55.65 -26.93
N LYS A 938 -8.88 -54.61 -27.60
CA LYS A 938 -10.28 -54.56 -28.05
C LYS A 938 -10.58 -55.73 -28.97
N LEU A 939 -9.69 -56.02 -29.93
CA LEU A 939 -9.84 -57.13 -30.88
C LEU A 939 -9.90 -58.49 -30.19
N ASP A 940 -9.08 -58.74 -29.17
CA ASP A 940 -9.06 -60.01 -28.44
C ASP A 940 -10.34 -60.26 -27.62
N ASN A 941 -10.98 -59.17 -27.18
CA ASN A 941 -12.24 -59.16 -26.43
C ASN A 941 -13.46 -58.86 -27.31
N ASP A 942 -13.28 -58.80 -28.62
CA ASP A 942 -14.37 -58.52 -29.54
C ASP A 942 -15.29 -59.75 -29.69
N VAL A 943 -16.60 -59.51 -29.70
CA VAL A 943 -17.61 -60.59 -29.71
C VAL A 943 -17.57 -61.35 -31.04
N VAL A 944 -17.29 -60.67 -32.16
CA VAL A 944 -17.17 -61.31 -33.47
C VAL A 944 -15.99 -62.27 -33.42
N VAL A 945 -14.82 -61.78 -33.00
CA VAL A 945 -13.59 -62.58 -32.91
C VAL A 945 -13.74 -63.77 -31.97
N MET A 946 -14.33 -63.57 -30.78
CA MET A 946 -14.58 -64.65 -29.81
C MET A 946 -15.53 -65.72 -30.38
N ASN A 947 -16.66 -65.32 -30.97
CA ASN A 947 -17.62 -66.26 -31.56
C ASN A 947 -16.98 -67.08 -32.69
N PHE A 948 -16.09 -66.47 -33.48
CA PHE A 948 -15.32 -67.19 -34.51
C PHE A 948 -14.31 -68.19 -33.92
N ARG A 949 -13.63 -67.84 -32.82
CA ARG A 949 -12.68 -68.74 -32.13
C ARG A 949 -13.36 -69.93 -31.45
N GLU A 950 -14.62 -69.78 -31.03
CA GLU A 950 -15.39 -70.84 -30.37
C GLU A 950 -15.93 -71.91 -31.34
N VAL A 951 -15.86 -71.69 -32.65
CA VAL A 951 -16.30 -72.68 -33.65
C VAL A 951 -15.38 -73.91 -33.62
N PRO A 952 -15.88 -75.11 -33.28
CA PRO A 952 -15.06 -76.31 -33.18
C PRO A 952 -14.74 -76.87 -34.58
N LEU A 953 -13.63 -76.43 -35.18
CA LEU A 953 -13.12 -76.97 -36.45
C LEU A 953 -12.29 -78.23 -36.18
N THR A 954 -12.75 -79.38 -36.70
CA THR A 954 -12.05 -80.67 -36.59
C THR A 954 -11.32 -80.99 -37.88
N GLY A 955 -10.04 -80.59 -37.98
CA GLY A 955 -9.19 -80.83 -39.15
C GLY A 955 -7.72 -80.55 -38.85
N THR A 956 -6.81 -81.32 -39.46
CA THR A 956 -5.37 -81.28 -39.21
C THR A 956 -4.70 -80.01 -39.72
N SER A 957 -4.22 -79.16 -38.81
CA SER A 957 -2.98 -78.36 -38.89
C SER A 957 -2.48 -77.99 -40.30
N GLY A 958 -3.26 -77.17 -41.00
CA GLY A 958 -2.88 -76.43 -42.20
C GLY A 958 -3.17 -74.94 -41.97
N THR A 959 -2.44 -74.05 -42.64
CA THR A 959 -2.61 -72.59 -42.57
C THR A 959 -3.75 -72.11 -43.48
N ASP A 960 -4.84 -72.87 -43.59
CA ASP A 960 -5.92 -72.60 -44.54
C ASP A 960 -6.98 -71.71 -43.88
N LYS A 961 -7.60 -70.83 -44.66
CA LYS A 961 -8.53 -69.79 -44.15
C LYS A 961 -9.78 -70.42 -43.56
N LEU A 962 -10.39 -69.78 -42.56
CA LEU A 962 -11.55 -70.34 -41.85
C LEU A 962 -12.75 -70.64 -42.78
N GLY A 963 -12.94 -69.84 -43.83
CA GLY A 963 -13.93 -70.12 -44.89
C GLY A 963 -13.62 -71.37 -45.74
N GLU A 964 -12.36 -71.74 -45.91
CA GLU A 964 -11.90 -72.95 -46.60
C GLU A 964 -11.99 -74.17 -45.68
N GLU A 965 -11.58 -74.05 -44.41
CA GLU A 965 -11.73 -75.12 -43.41
C GLU A 965 -13.21 -75.44 -43.15
N PHE A 966 -14.06 -74.42 -43.05
CA PHE A 966 -15.51 -74.60 -42.97
C PHE A 966 -16.07 -75.21 -44.27
N THR A 967 -15.46 -74.91 -45.42
CA THR A 967 -15.81 -75.56 -46.68
C THR A 967 -15.50 -77.05 -46.64
N GLU A 968 -14.36 -77.45 -46.10
CA GLU A 968 -13.95 -78.84 -45.96
C GLU A 968 -14.83 -79.61 -44.95
N VAL A 969 -15.08 -79.02 -43.77
CA VAL A 969 -15.98 -79.62 -42.76
C VAL A 969 -17.41 -79.73 -43.28
N SER A 970 -17.92 -78.74 -44.01
CA SER A 970 -19.27 -78.82 -44.58
C SER A 970 -19.40 -79.89 -45.67
N ILE A 971 -18.33 -80.21 -46.42
CA ILE A 971 -18.32 -81.34 -47.37
C ILE A 971 -18.51 -82.67 -46.63
N HIS A 972 -17.91 -82.83 -45.46
CA HIS A 972 -18.02 -84.05 -44.64
C HIS A 972 -19.45 -84.40 -44.18
N TYR A 973 -20.35 -83.41 -44.13
CA TYR A 973 -21.77 -83.60 -43.75
C TYR A 973 -22.74 -83.58 -44.95
N VAL A 974 -22.27 -83.18 -46.14
CA VAL A 974 -23.11 -83.01 -47.34
C VAL A 974 -23.06 -84.25 -48.27
N ASP A 975 -22.05 -85.13 -48.12
CA ASP A 975 -22.06 -86.51 -48.62
C ASP A 975 -22.72 -87.48 -47.62
#